data_AF-A0A8S2F3Z9-F1
#
_entry.id   AF-A0A8S2F3Z9-F1
#
_cell.length_a   1.000
_cell.length_b   1.000
_cell.length_c   1.000
_cell.angle_alpha   90.00
_cell.angle_beta   90.00
_cell.angle_gamma   90.00
#
_symmetry.space_group_name_H-M   'P 1'
#
loop_
_entity.id
_entity.type
_entity.pdbx_description
1 polymer ?
#
loop_
_entity_poly.entity_id
_entity_poly.type
_entity_poly.pdbx_seq_one_letter_code
_entity_poly.pdbx_strand_id
1 'polypeptide(L)'
;STYGGTTNGIRQHCVFPFLYQGNLASSCIKTDQPPTTVTDLSTDPWCSLTSSFDQDQQWGYCDLGVTPSTLNNICIGKSKQLKCPSDYVIDILTAVYGVKTDSAAKCSYDPTDCFQNDDSTITAVCAGKNSCLIHYFDKILTSCDNLKSTYLHLDYICVPDTVPNIREYNICSDVLIQPTNEESVKRGYIVSSNFSNTQSDIDCLLTIQPLDKQDVYVYLLDMELTAPLLGQGCAKDKLILTYDGVTNEICGRSYTHFLLQTCHSALTLQLIKSRNSNGKGVKLYFEFIDRPPSTMCLAPPTTMSPLLTTSSKNPDYYPNVSPIETQIFCYMNDTGLFGDNIKCINNYLLVIHRAFYGKGQTCHYTNEDCIAETDYVYHQCAGQQSCGVSFWTPSQIPECDGAYATYLYIEYQCVPTLNIQPSLQVCSSTVLLNVPSGILTSMHYPIYSQYQCPEISLELPEKYTLSMYLLDMDFAPINSQNQTCLDDYLILQYRCDGHFVKHRLCGTEKAKFLFHTCNSDDIELSYRQYSHQTQGGFALYYQLYSRDHTSAIPSSTTSVTTTTAVTVLNTTDSSPIMSTPAKTITLCVGKHHIISCPKDSVIVLLTVDMGVSIQDLCQYSPFDCFEERPHLHSSCNGKNLCTISYITALQVKSCENKSALYLYVEYQCVPVKTQLQVDICATNQAVIQHSANILLPSYVPLTRECSVDLFSTPLSFGGKPRSFKIYLIAMNLPVTIQNGQCDVVHDAFVDIHEMDITSARLCGNLHTRFLYESCSGTIRITFHDIFKDATSVLNYTGFNLYVEPVVQNTNDECESAFTQRPPIHAQPLMIYNETVCLSPGRTRISLLCTENHGLVFLDSLQVMII
;
A
#
# COMPACT_ATOMS: atom_id res chain seq x y z
N SER A 1 15.90 -13.35 -18.50
CA SER A 1 14.84 -13.60 -19.50
C SER A 1 15.38 -13.25 -20.88
N THR A 2 14.68 -13.64 -21.94
CA THR A 2 15.05 -13.28 -23.32
C THR A 2 13.95 -12.52 -24.04
N TYR A 3 14.33 -11.77 -25.06
CA TYR A 3 13.43 -11.21 -26.08
C TYR A 3 13.94 -11.53 -27.49
N GLY A 4 13.07 -11.46 -28.49
CA GLY A 4 13.42 -11.78 -29.88
C GLY A 4 13.95 -13.22 -30.06
N GLY A 5 14.79 -13.42 -31.09
CA GLY A 5 15.31 -14.74 -31.44
C GLY A 5 14.26 -15.70 -31.98
N THR A 6 14.38 -17.00 -31.67
CA THR A 6 13.54 -18.07 -32.24
C THR A 6 12.14 -18.17 -31.64
N THR A 7 11.79 -17.32 -30.68
CA THR A 7 10.54 -17.43 -29.92
C THR A 7 9.39 -16.57 -30.46
N ASN A 8 9.54 -15.96 -31.64
CA ASN A 8 8.52 -15.10 -32.26
C ASN A 8 7.94 -14.03 -31.29
N GLY A 9 8.78 -13.48 -30.43
CA GLY A 9 8.40 -12.45 -29.44
C GLY A 9 7.90 -12.98 -28.10
N ILE A 10 7.80 -14.30 -27.90
CA ILE A 10 7.47 -14.90 -26.60
C ILE A 10 8.73 -14.89 -25.72
N ARG A 11 8.68 -14.21 -24.57
CA ARG A 11 9.81 -14.18 -23.63
C ARG A 11 10.04 -15.57 -23.03
N GLN A 12 11.27 -16.08 -23.11
CA GLN A 12 11.67 -17.36 -22.50
C GLN A 12 12.89 -17.18 -21.58
N HIS A 13 13.23 -18.21 -20.82
CA HIS A 13 14.40 -18.19 -19.93
C HIS A 13 15.60 -18.83 -20.61
N CYS A 14 16.78 -18.22 -20.46
CA CYS A 14 18.05 -18.84 -20.84
C CYS A 14 18.26 -20.14 -20.05
N VAL A 15 18.80 -21.16 -20.70
CA VAL A 15 19.25 -22.39 -20.03
C VAL A 15 20.76 -22.32 -19.87
N PHE A 16 21.26 -22.30 -18.62
CA PHE A 16 22.69 -22.31 -18.33
C PHE A 16 23.10 -23.54 -17.50
N PRO A 17 24.29 -24.11 -17.73
CA PRO A 17 25.13 -23.88 -18.91
C PRO A 17 24.49 -24.49 -20.17
N PHE A 18 24.81 -23.95 -21.35
CA PHE A 18 24.41 -24.54 -22.63
C PHE A 18 25.60 -24.79 -23.55
N LEU A 19 25.49 -25.79 -24.41
CA LEU A 19 26.53 -26.12 -25.39
C LEU A 19 26.42 -25.22 -26.64
N TYR A 20 27.50 -24.53 -26.99
CA TYR A 20 27.64 -23.73 -28.21
C TYR A 20 29.03 -23.91 -28.83
N GLN A 21 29.08 -24.29 -30.11
CA GLN A 21 30.29 -24.63 -30.85
C GLN A 21 31.18 -25.62 -30.09
N GLY A 22 30.58 -26.60 -29.42
CA GLY A 22 31.29 -27.58 -28.60
C GLY A 22 31.82 -27.07 -27.25
N ASN A 23 31.57 -25.82 -26.88
CA ASN A 23 31.96 -25.23 -25.60
C ASN A 23 30.76 -24.97 -24.70
N LEU A 24 30.90 -25.15 -23.39
CA LEU A 24 29.85 -24.81 -22.42
C LEU A 24 29.88 -23.31 -22.12
N ALA A 25 28.79 -22.61 -22.42
CA ALA A 25 28.56 -21.23 -22.06
C ALA A 25 27.71 -21.13 -20.79
N SER A 26 28.21 -20.41 -19.78
CA SER A 26 27.52 -20.15 -18.51
C SER A 26 26.95 -18.73 -18.41
N SER A 27 27.11 -17.92 -19.46
CA SER A 27 26.63 -16.55 -19.57
C SER A 27 26.26 -16.25 -21.02
N CYS A 28 25.60 -15.11 -21.24
CA CYS A 28 25.20 -14.68 -22.58
C CYS A 28 26.42 -14.45 -23.49
N ILE A 29 26.30 -14.85 -24.74
CA ILE A 29 27.38 -14.85 -25.74
C ILE A 29 27.26 -13.59 -26.60
N LYS A 30 28.37 -12.88 -26.79
CA LYS A 30 28.48 -11.74 -27.72
C LYS A 30 29.22 -12.20 -28.97
N THR A 31 28.50 -12.37 -30.07
CA THR A 31 29.06 -12.60 -31.40
C THR A 31 28.52 -11.56 -32.36
N ASP A 32 29.32 -11.17 -33.36
CA ASP A 32 28.97 -10.11 -34.32
C ASP A 32 27.73 -10.44 -35.17
N GLN A 33 27.23 -11.68 -35.10
CA GLN A 33 25.96 -12.11 -35.69
C GLN A 33 25.28 -13.17 -34.80
N PRO A 34 23.97 -13.08 -34.55
CA PRO A 34 23.17 -14.23 -34.13
C PRO A 34 23.04 -15.24 -35.29
N PRO A 35 22.90 -16.56 -35.03
CA PRO A 35 23.35 -17.56 -36.01
C PRO A 35 22.50 -17.72 -37.28
N THR A 36 21.31 -17.12 -37.37
CA THR A 36 20.45 -17.25 -38.56
C THR A 36 19.55 -16.03 -38.75
N THR A 37 20.02 -15.07 -39.56
CA THR A 37 19.21 -14.09 -40.33
C THR A 37 18.04 -13.43 -39.61
N VAL A 38 18.31 -12.30 -38.95
CA VAL A 38 17.40 -11.16 -38.93
C VAL A 38 18.23 -9.97 -39.41
N THR A 39 17.69 -9.16 -40.31
CA THR A 39 18.35 -8.05 -41.00
C THR A 39 18.67 -6.84 -40.11
N ASP A 40 18.75 -7.04 -38.81
CA ASP A 40 19.03 -5.99 -37.83
C ASP A 40 20.40 -6.26 -37.20
N LEU A 41 21.28 -5.28 -37.33
CA LEU A 41 22.64 -5.22 -36.78
C LEU A 41 22.62 -5.13 -35.23
N SER A 42 21.89 -6.01 -34.56
CA SER A 42 21.87 -6.06 -33.10
C SER A 42 23.11 -6.78 -32.58
N THR A 43 23.91 -6.06 -31.79
CA THR A 43 25.08 -6.60 -31.05
C THR A 43 24.68 -7.19 -29.69
N ASP A 44 23.39 -7.38 -29.45
CA ASP A 44 22.88 -7.81 -28.15
C ASP A 44 23.35 -9.23 -27.85
N PRO A 45 23.87 -9.47 -26.63
CA PRO A 45 24.32 -10.80 -26.28
C PRO A 45 23.12 -11.74 -26.19
N TRP A 46 23.31 -12.97 -26.62
CA TRP A 46 22.24 -13.96 -26.74
C TRP A 46 22.52 -15.18 -25.89
N CYS A 47 21.50 -15.97 -25.59
CA CYS A 47 21.63 -17.24 -24.89
C CYS A 47 20.79 -18.33 -25.56
N SER A 48 21.14 -19.59 -25.31
CA SER A 48 20.31 -20.72 -25.69
C SER A 48 19.09 -20.86 -24.78
N LEU A 49 17.99 -21.31 -25.36
CA LEU A 49 16.75 -21.67 -24.66
C LEU A 49 16.69 -23.16 -24.30
N THR A 50 17.71 -23.92 -24.69
CA THR A 50 17.89 -25.33 -24.36
C THR A 50 19.30 -25.62 -23.87
N SER A 51 19.54 -26.81 -23.32
CA SER A 51 20.87 -27.23 -22.83
C SER A 51 21.91 -27.41 -23.94
N SER A 52 21.52 -27.47 -25.22
CA SER A 52 22.44 -27.55 -26.35
C SER A 52 21.93 -26.70 -27.52
N PHE A 53 22.54 -25.53 -27.69
CA PHE A 53 22.27 -24.70 -28.87
C PHE A 53 22.69 -25.44 -30.14
N ASP A 54 23.83 -26.14 -30.11
CA ASP A 54 24.38 -26.86 -31.26
C ASP A 54 23.38 -27.86 -31.87
N GLN A 55 22.52 -28.45 -31.03
CA GLN A 55 21.50 -29.40 -31.44
C GLN A 55 20.16 -28.73 -31.77
N ASP A 56 19.67 -27.85 -30.89
CA ASP A 56 18.28 -27.39 -30.93
C ASP A 56 18.11 -26.05 -31.66
N GLN A 57 19.18 -25.26 -31.75
CA GLN A 57 19.24 -23.93 -32.38
C GLN A 57 18.18 -22.93 -31.86
N GLN A 58 17.66 -23.11 -30.65
CA GLN A 58 16.71 -22.19 -30.03
C GLN A 58 17.44 -21.15 -29.19
N TRP A 59 17.20 -19.87 -29.45
CA TRP A 59 17.91 -18.77 -28.81
C TRP A 59 17.04 -17.53 -28.65
N GLY A 60 17.46 -16.63 -27.76
CA GLY A 60 16.91 -15.27 -27.64
C GLY A 60 17.96 -14.28 -27.16
N TYR A 61 17.72 -12.99 -27.39
CA TYR A 61 18.55 -11.91 -26.86
C TYR A 61 18.36 -11.80 -25.35
N CYS A 62 19.45 -11.62 -24.62
CA CYS A 62 19.41 -11.52 -23.17
C CYS A 62 18.87 -10.17 -22.72
N ASP A 63 17.93 -10.21 -21.78
CA ASP A 63 17.49 -9.02 -21.07
C ASP A 63 18.50 -8.67 -19.97
N LEU A 64 19.32 -7.64 -20.21
CA LEU A 64 20.42 -7.20 -19.32
C LEU A 64 20.00 -6.12 -18.30
N GLY A 65 18.69 -5.89 -18.13
CA GLY A 65 18.16 -4.83 -17.27
C GLY A 65 17.95 -5.29 -15.83
N VAL A 66 17.26 -4.47 -15.05
CA VAL A 66 16.79 -4.84 -13.71
C VAL A 66 15.82 -6.02 -13.79
N THR A 67 15.95 -6.99 -12.88
CA THR A 67 15.05 -8.16 -12.88
C THR A 67 13.66 -7.82 -12.35
N PRO A 68 12.61 -8.58 -12.71
CA PRO A 68 11.32 -8.49 -12.03
C PRO A 68 11.45 -8.68 -10.52
N SER A 69 10.55 -8.06 -9.76
CA SER A 69 10.57 -8.17 -8.31
C SER A 69 10.28 -9.60 -7.85
N THR A 70 10.96 -10.01 -6.79
CA THR A 70 10.92 -11.37 -6.26
C THR A 70 10.44 -11.33 -4.81
N LEU A 71 9.18 -11.69 -4.65
CA LEU A 71 8.50 -11.71 -3.36
C LEU A 71 8.85 -12.96 -2.54
N ASN A 72 9.19 -12.76 -1.27
CA ASN A 72 9.53 -13.82 -0.33
C ASN A 72 8.87 -13.60 1.04
N ASN A 73 8.46 -14.71 1.66
CA ASN A 73 8.01 -14.72 3.04
C ASN A 73 8.92 -15.66 3.83
N ILE A 74 9.52 -15.15 4.91
CA ILE A 74 10.46 -15.87 5.78
C ILE A 74 9.79 -16.10 7.13
N CYS A 75 9.59 -17.36 7.47
CA CYS A 75 8.82 -17.75 8.65
C CYS A 75 9.69 -17.92 9.89
N ILE A 76 9.04 -18.00 11.06
CA ILE A 76 9.71 -18.24 12.34
C ILE A 76 10.72 -19.38 12.24
N GLY A 77 11.96 -19.09 12.64
CA GLY A 77 13.07 -20.04 12.65
C GLY A 77 13.56 -20.51 11.27
N LYS A 78 13.04 -19.92 10.18
CA LYS A 78 13.52 -20.18 8.82
C LYS A 78 14.53 -19.12 8.40
N SER A 79 15.31 -19.47 7.39
CA SER A 79 16.18 -18.55 6.69
C SER A 79 15.90 -18.61 5.20
N LYS A 80 16.15 -17.51 4.51
CA LYS A 80 16.02 -17.42 3.06
C LYS A 80 17.31 -16.89 2.48
N GLN A 81 17.87 -17.63 1.53
CA GLN A 81 18.95 -17.13 0.70
C GLN A 81 18.36 -16.30 -0.44
N LEU A 82 18.68 -15.02 -0.46
CA LEU A 82 18.52 -14.15 -1.61
C LEU A 82 19.70 -14.36 -2.52
N LYS A 83 19.44 -14.43 -3.83
CA LYS A 83 20.50 -14.68 -4.80
C LYS A 83 20.13 -14.04 -6.14
N CYS A 84 21.01 -13.16 -6.59
CA CYS A 84 20.95 -12.60 -7.93
C CYS A 84 21.79 -13.42 -8.92
N PRO A 85 21.54 -13.27 -10.23
CA PRO A 85 22.45 -13.76 -11.27
C PRO A 85 23.88 -13.23 -11.04
N SER A 86 24.88 -13.92 -11.58
CA SER A 86 26.26 -13.42 -11.58
C SER A 86 26.30 -12.01 -12.18
N ASP A 87 27.10 -11.12 -11.58
CA ASP A 87 27.28 -9.70 -11.97
C ASP A 87 26.12 -8.74 -11.61
N TYR A 88 25.15 -9.22 -10.84
CA TYR A 88 24.06 -8.42 -10.27
C TYR A 88 24.15 -8.35 -8.74
N VAL A 89 23.61 -7.26 -8.18
CA VAL A 89 23.48 -7.04 -6.74
C VAL A 89 22.02 -6.88 -6.33
N ILE A 90 21.72 -7.22 -5.09
CA ILE A 90 20.39 -7.13 -4.49
C ILE A 90 20.05 -5.67 -4.21
N ASP A 91 18.83 -5.27 -4.55
CA ASP A 91 18.16 -4.05 -4.08
C ASP A 91 16.84 -4.45 -3.38
N ILE A 92 16.64 -3.98 -2.16
CA ILE A 92 15.46 -4.31 -1.35
C ILE A 92 14.39 -3.24 -1.60
N LEU A 93 13.25 -3.65 -2.17
CA LEU A 93 12.13 -2.75 -2.43
C LEU A 93 11.30 -2.54 -1.16
N THR A 94 11.02 -3.63 -0.45
CA THR A 94 10.26 -3.63 0.80
C THR A 94 10.70 -4.79 1.69
N ALA A 95 10.71 -4.56 3.00
CA ALA A 95 10.96 -5.53 4.04
C ALA A 95 10.06 -5.20 5.24
N VAL A 96 9.07 -6.02 5.50
CA VAL A 96 8.10 -5.78 6.58
C VAL A 96 7.96 -7.01 7.45
N TYR A 97 8.10 -6.83 8.77
CA TYR A 97 7.75 -7.87 9.71
C TYR A 97 6.25 -7.83 9.93
N GLY A 98 5.60 -8.98 9.92
CA GLY A 98 4.16 -9.09 10.14
C GLY A 98 3.83 -9.99 11.31
N VAL A 99 2.66 -9.76 11.91
CA VAL A 99 2.07 -10.59 12.95
C VAL A 99 0.81 -11.23 12.39
N LYS A 100 0.75 -12.55 12.51
CA LYS A 100 -0.47 -13.33 12.30
C LYS A 100 -1.10 -13.64 13.63
N THR A 101 -2.36 -13.23 13.80
CA THR A 101 -3.17 -13.46 15.01
C THR A 101 -3.69 -14.89 15.09
N ASP A 102 -3.81 -15.57 13.95
CA ASP A 102 -4.18 -16.98 13.88
C ASP A 102 -2.97 -17.91 13.97
N SER A 103 -2.96 -18.76 14.99
CA SER A 103 -1.93 -19.79 15.20
C SER A 103 -1.91 -20.88 14.11
N ALA A 104 -2.91 -20.89 13.22
CA ALA A 104 -3.01 -21.77 12.05
C ALA A 104 -2.66 -21.07 10.71
N ALA A 105 -2.37 -19.77 10.71
CA ALA A 105 -2.20 -19.00 9.47
C ALA A 105 -0.83 -19.25 8.81
N LYS A 106 -0.87 -19.51 7.49
CA LYS A 106 0.33 -19.73 6.66
C LYS A 106 1.19 -18.47 6.67
N CYS A 107 2.47 -18.59 6.99
CA CYS A 107 3.44 -17.50 6.94
C CYS A 107 3.60 -16.95 5.51
N SER A 108 2.76 -15.99 5.20
CA SER A 108 2.66 -15.29 3.93
C SER A 108 2.12 -13.90 4.25
N TYR A 109 2.70 -12.89 3.63
CA TYR A 109 2.16 -11.55 3.68
C TYR A 109 0.68 -11.53 3.33
N ASP A 110 -0.07 -10.84 4.18
CA ASP A 110 -1.48 -10.53 4.01
C ASP A 110 -1.64 -9.02 4.26
N PRO A 111 -2.28 -8.26 3.37
CA PRO A 111 -2.54 -6.84 3.59
C PRO A 111 -3.35 -6.53 4.86
N THR A 112 -4.04 -7.53 5.41
CA THR A 112 -4.81 -7.43 6.67
C THR A 112 -4.01 -7.79 7.92
N ASP A 113 -2.83 -8.40 7.76
CA ASP A 113 -1.94 -8.64 8.89
C ASP A 113 -1.47 -7.29 9.44
N CYS A 114 -1.25 -7.20 10.74
CA CYS A 114 -0.53 -6.07 11.25
C CYS A 114 0.97 -6.22 10.91
N PHE A 115 1.58 -5.18 10.34
CA PHE A 115 2.98 -5.19 9.96
C PHE A 115 3.72 -3.92 10.40
N GLN A 116 5.05 -4.03 10.40
CA GLN A 116 5.97 -2.94 10.66
C GLN A 116 7.13 -2.99 9.65
N ASN A 117 7.46 -1.84 9.08
CA ASN A 117 8.57 -1.72 8.14
C ASN A 117 9.92 -1.94 8.84
N ASP A 118 10.84 -2.62 8.17
CA ASP A 118 12.22 -2.84 8.59
C ASP A 118 13.20 -2.78 7.42
N ASP A 119 12.88 -1.92 6.44
CA ASP A 119 13.66 -1.77 5.20
C ASP A 119 15.13 -1.47 5.50
N SER A 120 15.42 -0.59 6.47
CA SER A 120 16.78 -0.15 6.78
C SER A 120 17.69 -1.30 7.25
N THR A 121 17.19 -2.18 8.12
CA THR A 121 17.96 -3.32 8.66
C THR A 121 18.27 -4.32 7.56
N ILE A 122 17.25 -4.71 6.78
CA ILE A 122 17.43 -5.72 5.74
C ILE A 122 18.24 -5.19 4.56
N THR A 123 18.06 -3.90 4.21
CA THR A 123 18.87 -3.20 3.21
C THR A 123 20.34 -3.16 3.64
N ALA A 124 20.65 -2.80 4.89
CA ALA A 124 22.03 -2.78 5.38
C ALA A 124 22.71 -4.16 5.34
N VAL A 125 21.94 -5.24 5.48
CA VAL A 125 22.47 -6.61 5.46
C VAL A 125 22.62 -7.15 4.03
N CYS A 126 21.71 -6.86 3.12
CA CYS A 126 21.65 -7.53 1.81
C CYS A 126 21.89 -6.65 0.59
N ALA A 127 21.59 -5.35 0.65
CA ALA A 127 21.75 -4.46 -0.50
C ALA A 127 23.22 -4.38 -0.93
N GLY A 128 23.45 -4.38 -2.24
CA GLY A 128 24.80 -4.36 -2.82
C GLY A 128 25.54 -5.70 -2.78
N LYS A 129 24.92 -6.79 -2.31
CA LYS A 129 25.50 -8.15 -2.36
C LYS A 129 24.87 -8.97 -3.48
N ASN A 130 25.64 -9.88 -4.08
CA ASN A 130 25.13 -10.84 -5.06
C ASN A 130 24.26 -11.94 -4.42
N SER A 131 24.60 -12.33 -3.19
CA SER A 131 23.82 -13.26 -2.39
C SER A 131 23.87 -12.87 -0.93
N CYS A 132 22.74 -13.05 -0.24
CA CYS A 132 22.57 -12.72 1.17
C CYS A 132 21.74 -13.82 1.83
N LEU A 133 22.12 -14.23 3.04
CA LEU A 133 21.29 -15.14 3.84
C LEU A 133 20.57 -14.33 4.90
N ILE A 134 19.25 -14.24 4.80
CA ILE A 134 18.42 -13.60 5.81
C ILE A 134 17.93 -14.67 6.77
N HIS A 135 18.22 -14.46 8.04
CA HIS A 135 17.63 -15.23 9.13
C HIS A 135 16.44 -14.45 9.66
N TYR A 136 15.32 -15.14 9.82
CA TYR A 136 14.23 -14.58 10.58
C TYR A 136 14.65 -14.42 12.04
N PHE A 137 14.41 -13.23 12.58
CA PHE A 137 14.51 -12.97 14.02
C PHE A 137 13.17 -12.48 14.52
N ASP A 138 12.87 -12.87 15.75
CA ASP A 138 11.70 -12.41 16.45
C ASP A 138 11.81 -10.90 16.71
N LYS A 139 10.89 -10.11 16.13
CA LYS A 139 10.82 -8.67 16.33
C LYS A 139 9.53 -8.30 17.04
N ILE A 140 9.63 -7.47 18.07
CA ILE A 140 8.44 -6.92 18.74
C ILE A 140 7.95 -5.76 17.88
N LEU A 141 6.71 -5.84 17.39
CA LEU A 141 6.14 -4.86 16.48
C LEU A 141 5.31 -3.85 17.25
N THR A 142 5.83 -2.64 17.40
CA THR A 142 5.17 -1.55 18.13
C THR A 142 3.92 -1.05 17.40
N SER A 143 3.88 -1.13 16.07
CA SER A 143 2.67 -0.87 15.27
C SER A 143 1.58 -1.92 15.45
N CYS A 144 1.88 -3.03 16.11
CA CYS A 144 0.99 -4.19 16.29
C CYS A 144 0.81 -4.54 17.76
N ASP A 145 0.55 -3.55 18.61
CA ASP A 145 0.32 -3.74 20.06
C ASP A 145 1.46 -4.49 20.78
N ASN A 146 2.70 -4.28 20.34
CA ASN A 146 3.90 -4.99 20.82
C ASN A 146 3.81 -6.52 20.65
N LEU A 147 3.02 -6.99 19.68
CA LEU A 147 2.99 -8.40 19.33
C LEU A 147 4.32 -8.80 18.68
N LYS A 148 4.72 -10.03 18.98
CA LYS A 148 5.91 -10.64 18.41
C LYS A 148 5.62 -11.03 16.96
N SER A 149 6.47 -10.59 16.03
CA SER A 149 6.37 -10.93 14.62
C SER A 149 6.27 -12.45 14.45
N THR A 150 5.63 -12.87 13.37
CA THR A 150 5.51 -14.29 12.99
C THR A 150 6.07 -14.58 11.61
N TYR A 151 6.34 -13.54 10.82
CA TYR A 151 7.04 -13.65 9.54
C TYR A 151 7.73 -12.34 9.15
N LEU A 152 8.65 -12.44 8.22
CA LEU A 152 9.25 -11.32 7.49
C LEU A 152 8.86 -11.45 6.03
N HIS A 153 8.14 -10.46 5.51
CA HIS A 153 7.87 -10.29 4.10
C HIS A 153 8.93 -9.42 3.45
N LEU A 154 9.37 -9.81 2.27
CA LEU A 154 10.46 -9.16 1.57
C LEU A 154 10.20 -9.15 0.06
N ASP A 155 10.27 -7.99 -0.56
CA ASP A 155 10.38 -7.84 -2.01
C ASP A 155 11.76 -7.27 -2.39
N TYR A 156 12.40 -7.88 -3.38
CA TYR A 156 13.70 -7.44 -3.86
C TYR A 156 13.84 -7.62 -5.38
N ILE A 157 14.68 -6.80 -5.97
CA ILE A 157 15.10 -6.87 -7.37
C ILE A 157 16.61 -7.09 -7.45
N CYS A 158 17.08 -7.51 -8.61
CA CYS A 158 18.50 -7.59 -8.92
C CYS A 158 18.86 -6.48 -9.90
N VAL A 159 19.78 -5.61 -9.49
CA VAL A 159 20.29 -4.50 -10.28
C VAL A 159 21.65 -4.90 -10.87
N PRO A 160 21.92 -4.63 -12.16
CA PRO A 160 23.24 -4.85 -12.75
C PRO A 160 24.34 -4.11 -11.98
N ASP A 161 25.46 -4.78 -11.69
CA ASP A 161 26.63 -4.16 -11.01
C ASP A 161 27.89 -4.15 -11.87
N THR A 162 28.25 -5.30 -12.45
CA THR A 162 29.47 -5.46 -13.27
C THR A 162 29.22 -6.25 -14.55
N VAL A 163 27.99 -6.17 -15.08
CA VAL A 163 27.58 -6.92 -16.26
C VAL A 163 28.50 -6.57 -17.43
N PRO A 164 29.20 -7.55 -18.02
CA PRO A 164 30.09 -7.32 -19.15
C PRO A 164 29.32 -6.68 -20.31
N ASN A 165 29.94 -5.71 -21.00
CA ASN A 165 29.38 -5.00 -22.16
C ASN A 165 28.36 -3.89 -21.86
N ILE A 166 28.12 -3.54 -20.60
CA ILE A 166 27.49 -2.26 -20.25
C ILE A 166 28.57 -1.18 -20.20
N ARG A 167 28.33 -0.04 -20.84
CA ARG A 167 29.29 1.06 -20.89
C ARG A 167 29.36 1.78 -19.54
N GLU A 168 30.57 2.13 -19.12
CA GLU A 168 30.83 2.96 -17.96
C GLU A 168 31.12 4.40 -18.41
N TYR A 169 30.44 5.35 -17.78
CA TYR A 169 30.59 6.80 -17.93
C TYR A 169 31.13 7.37 -16.65
N ASN A 170 31.93 8.42 -16.74
CA ASN A 170 32.54 9.07 -15.61
C ASN A 170 32.04 10.50 -15.48
N ILE A 171 31.47 10.82 -14.31
CA ILE A 171 30.79 12.11 -14.01
C ILE A 171 31.67 13.33 -14.35
N CYS A 172 33.00 13.19 -14.28
CA CYS A 172 33.93 14.31 -14.50
C CYS A 172 34.52 14.38 -15.90
N SER A 173 34.60 13.27 -16.62
CA SER A 173 35.19 13.26 -17.97
C SER A 173 34.12 13.21 -19.06
N ASP A 174 32.94 12.69 -18.75
CA ASP A 174 31.78 12.72 -19.62
C ASP A 174 30.90 13.92 -19.26
N VAL A 175 30.31 14.54 -20.28
CA VAL A 175 29.50 15.77 -20.12
C VAL A 175 28.02 15.48 -20.38
N LEU A 176 27.74 14.57 -21.31
CA LEU A 176 26.39 14.31 -21.81
C LEU A 176 26.23 12.84 -22.17
N ILE A 177 25.20 12.22 -21.61
CA ILE A 177 24.72 10.90 -22.00
C ILE A 177 23.43 11.10 -22.79
N GLN A 178 23.44 10.70 -24.05
CA GLN A 178 22.28 10.72 -24.92
C GLN A 178 22.11 9.36 -25.58
N PRO A 179 20.88 8.83 -25.64
CA PRO A 179 20.59 7.61 -26.38
C PRO A 179 20.91 7.82 -27.87
N THR A 180 21.80 7.00 -28.40
CA THR A 180 22.13 6.96 -29.83
C THR A 180 21.45 5.77 -30.50
N ASN A 181 21.37 5.77 -31.84
CA ASN A 181 20.86 4.62 -32.61
C ASN A 181 21.73 3.36 -32.47
N GLU A 182 22.89 3.43 -31.82
CA GLU A 182 23.62 2.26 -31.33
C GLU A 182 23.02 1.77 -30.02
N GLU A 183 22.63 0.50 -29.94
CA GLU A 183 22.04 -0.16 -28.75
C GLU A 183 22.92 -0.11 -27.48
N SER A 184 24.17 0.34 -27.61
CA SER A 184 25.15 0.54 -26.54
C SER A 184 24.81 1.70 -25.57
N VAL A 185 23.80 2.53 -25.85
CA VAL A 185 23.39 3.66 -24.99
C VAL A 185 21.95 3.54 -24.49
N LYS A 186 21.41 2.31 -24.37
CA LYS A 186 20.14 2.08 -23.65
C LYS A 186 20.31 2.01 -22.13
N ARG A 187 21.51 1.69 -21.64
CA ARG A 187 21.83 1.52 -20.22
C ARG A 187 23.31 1.74 -19.97
N GLY A 188 23.71 2.07 -18.74
CA GLY A 188 25.10 2.34 -18.42
C GLY A 188 25.40 2.43 -16.94
N TYR A 189 26.69 2.39 -16.61
CA TYR A 189 27.19 2.74 -15.29
C TYR A 189 27.65 4.19 -15.29
N ILE A 190 27.39 4.92 -14.20
CA ILE A 190 27.94 6.25 -13.98
C ILE A 190 28.81 6.20 -12.73
N VAL A 191 30.10 6.47 -12.88
CA VAL A 191 31.08 6.45 -11.79
C VAL A 191 31.69 7.83 -11.58
N SER A 192 32.10 8.13 -10.36
CA SER A 192 33.03 9.23 -10.13
C SER A 192 34.44 8.86 -10.58
N SER A 193 35.22 9.81 -11.12
CA SER A 193 36.64 9.63 -11.44
C SER A 193 37.43 9.01 -10.27
N ASN A 194 38.22 7.98 -10.57
CA ASN A 194 39.06 7.25 -9.61
C ASN A 194 38.28 6.70 -8.40
N PHE A 195 37.39 5.73 -8.64
CA PHE A 195 36.69 4.89 -7.64
C PHE A 195 37.63 4.10 -6.67
N SER A 196 38.90 4.51 -6.55
CA SER A 196 39.86 3.98 -5.57
C SER A 196 41.03 4.91 -5.22
N ASN A 197 41.10 6.20 -5.63
CA ASN A 197 42.12 7.11 -5.08
C ASN A 197 41.89 8.63 -5.28
N THR A 198 42.46 9.37 -4.33
CA THR A 198 42.37 10.81 -4.05
C THR A 198 42.74 11.75 -5.20
N GLN A 199 41.77 12.57 -5.63
CA GLN A 199 42.04 13.85 -6.31
C GLN A 199 41.31 15.01 -5.61
N SER A 200 41.98 16.16 -5.64
CA SER A 200 41.66 17.42 -4.96
C SER A 200 40.57 18.24 -5.66
N ASP A 201 39.59 18.75 -4.90
CA ASP A 201 38.47 19.64 -5.29
C ASP A 201 37.82 19.32 -6.64
N ILE A 202 36.71 18.59 -6.60
CA ILE A 202 35.98 18.13 -7.76
C ILE A 202 34.60 18.77 -7.72
N ASP A 203 34.22 19.49 -8.78
CA ASP A 203 32.85 19.95 -9.04
C ASP A 203 32.54 19.56 -10.48
N CYS A 204 31.93 18.40 -10.64
CA CYS A 204 31.71 17.76 -11.93
C CYS A 204 30.22 17.70 -12.24
N LEU A 205 29.89 17.94 -13.50
CA LEU A 205 28.52 17.99 -13.98
C LEU A 205 28.35 17.02 -15.14
N LEU A 206 27.41 16.08 -15.02
CA LEU A 206 27.02 15.15 -16.05
C LEU A 206 25.51 15.27 -16.31
N THR A 207 25.13 15.41 -17.57
CA THR A 207 23.70 15.47 -17.95
C THR A 207 23.30 14.20 -18.68
N ILE A 208 22.19 13.58 -18.26
CA ILE A 208 21.51 12.49 -18.97
C ILE A 208 20.29 13.08 -19.66
N GLN A 209 20.26 13.02 -20.99
CA GLN A 209 19.19 13.59 -21.79
C GLN A 209 18.44 12.46 -22.52
N PRO A 210 17.20 12.12 -22.10
CA PRO A 210 16.38 11.12 -22.81
C PRO A 210 15.79 11.68 -24.12
N LEU A 211 15.32 10.78 -25.01
CA LEU A 211 14.46 11.15 -26.14
C LEU A 211 13.03 11.46 -25.66
N ASP A 212 12.24 12.17 -26.49
CA ASP A 212 10.86 12.63 -26.20
C ASP A 212 9.86 11.53 -25.76
N LYS A 213 10.24 10.25 -25.85
CA LYS A 213 9.43 9.07 -25.51
C LYS A 213 10.19 8.06 -24.64
N GLN A 214 11.17 8.50 -23.88
CA GLN A 214 11.94 7.62 -23.00
C GLN A 214 11.95 8.17 -21.59
N ASP A 215 11.77 7.26 -20.63
CA ASP A 215 11.95 7.53 -19.21
C ASP A 215 13.37 7.13 -18.80
N VAL A 216 13.95 7.86 -17.84
CA VAL A 216 15.25 7.53 -17.25
C VAL A 216 15.03 6.96 -15.86
N TYR A 217 15.52 5.75 -15.63
CA TYR A 217 15.56 5.11 -14.33
C TYR A 217 16.99 5.13 -13.81
N VAL A 218 17.20 5.52 -12.55
CA VAL A 218 18.51 5.58 -11.91
C VAL A 218 18.50 4.82 -10.60
N TYR A 219 19.51 3.98 -10.41
CA TYR A 219 19.75 3.18 -9.23
C TYR A 219 21.12 3.55 -8.65
N LEU A 220 21.18 3.82 -7.36
CA LEU A 220 22.44 3.89 -6.64
C LEU A 220 22.97 2.47 -6.49
N LEU A 221 24.25 2.21 -6.78
CA LEU A 221 24.89 0.91 -6.54
C LEU A 221 25.76 0.96 -5.28
N ASP A 222 26.63 1.97 -5.19
CA ASP A 222 27.50 2.22 -4.05
C ASP A 222 27.79 3.72 -3.96
N MET A 223 27.76 4.28 -2.76
CA MET A 223 28.14 5.66 -2.50
C MET A 223 28.89 5.77 -1.18
N GLU A 224 30.05 6.41 -1.23
CA GLU A 224 30.81 6.79 -0.06
C GLU A 224 31.36 8.20 -0.28
N LEU A 225 30.61 9.18 0.23
CA LEU A 225 30.95 10.60 0.25
C LEU A 225 31.22 11.06 1.68
N THR A 226 32.13 12.00 1.89
CA THR A 226 32.47 12.51 3.22
C THR A 226 31.31 13.32 3.79
N ALA A 227 30.61 12.76 4.77
CA ALA A 227 29.59 13.48 5.52
C ALA A 227 30.22 14.52 6.46
N PRO A 228 29.59 15.69 6.68
CA PRO A 228 30.02 16.64 7.70
C PRO A 228 29.75 16.12 9.13
N LEU A 229 30.45 16.70 10.11
CA LEU A 229 30.16 16.50 11.52
C LEU A 229 28.78 17.11 11.88
N LEU A 230 28.06 16.41 12.76
CA LEU A 230 26.75 16.71 13.37
C LEU A 230 26.14 18.11 13.09
N GLY A 231 24.98 18.13 12.43
CA GLY A 231 24.08 19.30 12.40
C GLY A 231 24.23 20.27 11.22
N GLN A 232 25.07 19.97 10.22
CA GLN A 232 25.10 20.70 8.96
C GLN A 232 24.63 19.80 7.82
N GLY A 233 23.81 20.32 6.89
CA GLY A 233 23.51 19.65 5.62
C GLY A 233 24.77 19.34 4.82
N CYS A 234 24.66 18.68 3.66
CA CYS A 234 25.80 18.16 2.89
C CYS A 234 26.80 19.27 2.45
N ALA A 235 27.68 19.69 3.36
CA ALA A 235 28.51 20.88 3.23
C ALA A 235 29.89 20.61 2.61
N LYS A 236 30.31 19.34 2.53
CA LYS A 236 31.64 18.94 2.03
C LYS A 236 31.58 18.17 0.72
N ASP A 237 31.14 16.92 0.79
CA ASP A 237 30.97 16.09 -0.38
C ASP A 237 29.48 15.85 -0.58
N LYS A 238 28.98 16.11 -1.79
CA LYS A 238 27.58 15.87 -2.14
C LYS A 238 27.42 15.50 -3.60
N LEU A 239 26.43 14.67 -3.85
CA LEU A 239 25.85 14.46 -5.16
C LEU A 239 24.50 15.18 -5.19
N ILE A 240 24.36 16.10 -6.13
CA ILE A 240 23.13 16.86 -6.39
C ILE A 240 22.49 16.28 -7.64
N LEU A 241 21.20 15.98 -7.55
CA LEU A 241 20.38 15.52 -8.67
C LEU A 241 19.34 16.59 -8.99
N THR A 242 19.35 17.08 -10.22
CA THR A 242 18.37 18.06 -10.71
C THR A 242 17.60 17.47 -11.88
N TYR A 243 16.28 17.36 -11.74
CA TYR A 243 15.37 16.83 -12.75
C TYR A 243 13.98 17.43 -12.53
N ASP A 244 13.25 17.71 -13.61
CA ASP A 244 11.85 18.17 -13.58
C ASP A 244 11.56 19.35 -12.62
N GLY A 245 12.55 20.24 -12.43
CA GLY A 245 12.47 21.39 -11.52
C GLY A 245 12.71 21.06 -10.03
N VAL A 246 12.96 19.80 -9.70
CA VAL A 246 13.32 19.31 -8.36
C VAL A 246 14.84 19.24 -8.23
N THR A 247 15.37 19.58 -7.05
CA THR A 247 16.80 19.42 -6.72
C THR A 247 16.94 18.65 -5.41
N ASN A 248 17.60 17.49 -5.46
CA ASN A 248 17.88 16.64 -4.31
C ASN A 248 19.38 16.62 -4.02
N GLU A 249 19.76 16.71 -2.74
CA GLU A 249 21.16 16.59 -2.31
C GLU A 249 21.34 15.33 -1.47
N ILE A 250 22.33 14.50 -1.81
CA ILE A 250 22.69 13.29 -1.07
C ILE A 250 24.19 13.28 -0.75
N CYS A 251 24.53 12.81 0.46
CA CYS A 251 25.90 12.68 0.95
C CYS A 251 25.99 11.53 1.96
N GLY A 252 27.21 11.21 2.41
CA GLY A 252 27.45 10.10 3.33
C GLY A 252 27.60 8.75 2.62
N ARG A 253 27.35 7.68 3.37
CA ARG A 253 27.44 6.31 2.85
C ARG A 253 26.05 5.79 2.55
N SER A 254 25.86 5.25 1.35
CA SER A 254 24.59 4.65 0.94
C SER A 254 24.85 3.44 0.05
N TYR A 255 23.93 2.48 0.12
CA TYR A 255 24.00 1.19 -0.55
C TYR A 255 23.00 1.13 -1.71
N THR A 256 22.93 -0.03 -2.37
CA THR A 256 22.08 -0.19 -3.55
C THR A 256 20.62 0.12 -3.24
N HIS A 257 20.03 1.07 -3.96
CA HIS A 257 18.59 1.38 -3.92
C HIS A 257 18.13 2.15 -5.16
N PHE A 258 16.84 2.04 -5.48
CA PHE A 258 16.19 2.87 -6.49
C PHE A 258 16.24 4.36 -6.11
N LEU A 259 16.84 5.18 -6.98
CA LEU A 259 17.10 6.59 -6.67
C LEU A 259 16.03 7.52 -7.23
N LEU A 260 15.65 7.38 -8.50
CA LEU A 260 14.59 8.17 -9.14
C LEU A 260 14.16 7.62 -10.51
N GLN A 261 13.00 8.12 -10.97
CA GLN A 261 12.52 8.08 -12.35
C GLN A 261 12.20 9.51 -12.81
N THR A 262 12.59 9.87 -14.04
CA THR A 262 12.22 11.15 -14.68
C THR A 262 11.76 10.96 -16.11
N CYS A 263 10.85 11.81 -16.58
CA CYS A 263 10.22 11.70 -17.89
C CYS A 263 10.22 13.00 -18.73
N HIS A 264 10.39 14.20 -18.15
CA HIS A 264 10.22 15.48 -18.86
C HIS A 264 11.50 16.17 -19.34
N SER A 265 12.60 16.03 -18.60
CA SER A 265 13.76 16.92 -18.76
C SER A 265 15.09 16.19 -18.53
N ALA A 266 16.19 16.78 -19.00
CA ALA A 266 17.53 16.28 -18.74
C ALA A 266 17.78 16.11 -17.23
N LEU A 267 18.17 14.91 -16.80
CA LEU A 267 18.67 14.68 -15.45
C LEU A 267 20.10 15.22 -15.37
N THR A 268 20.35 16.11 -14.44
CA THR A 268 21.70 16.64 -14.19
C THR A 268 22.23 16.09 -12.87
N LEU A 269 23.42 15.50 -12.92
CA LEU A 269 24.17 14.97 -11.79
C LEU A 269 25.36 15.89 -11.54
N GLN A 270 25.40 16.55 -10.39
CA GLN A 270 26.53 17.36 -9.97
C GLN A 270 27.23 16.70 -8.77
N LEU A 271 28.46 16.25 -8.96
CA LEU A 271 29.29 15.70 -7.88
C LEU A 271 30.27 16.77 -7.39
N ILE A 272 30.10 17.17 -6.15
CA ILE A 272 31.00 18.07 -5.43
C ILE A 272 31.78 17.24 -4.41
N LYS A 273 33.12 17.20 -4.49
CA LYS A 273 34.02 16.61 -3.48
C LYS A 273 35.10 17.59 -3.07
N SER A 274 35.35 17.68 -1.77
CA SER A 274 36.36 18.55 -1.17
C SER A 274 37.76 17.93 -1.20
N ARG A 275 38.81 18.76 -1.23
CA ARG A 275 40.25 18.36 -1.23
C ARG A 275 40.69 17.31 -0.21
N ASN A 276 39.99 17.20 0.91
CA ASN A 276 40.31 16.33 2.05
C ASN A 276 39.33 15.15 2.18
N SER A 277 38.56 14.83 1.14
CA SER A 277 37.59 13.74 1.14
C SER A 277 38.26 12.37 1.04
N ASN A 278 37.89 11.42 1.91
CA ASN A 278 38.39 10.04 1.89
C ASN A 278 37.39 9.03 1.29
N GLY A 279 36.22 9.49 0.84
CA GLY A 279 35.18 8.62 0.30
C GLY A 279 35.48 8.06 -1.09
N LYS A 280 35.05 6.82 -1.37
CA LYS A 280 35.24 6.11 -2.65
C LYS A 280 34.53 6.76 -3.84
N GLY A 281 33.59 7.66 -3.58
CA GLY A 281 32.81 8.35 -4.60
C GLY A 281 31.46 7.70 -4.83
N VAL A 282 30.97 7.72 -6.06
CA VAL A 282 29.62 7.25 -6.42
C VAL A 282 29.70 6.27 -7.60
N LYS A 283 28.90 5.21 -7.54
CA LYS A 283 28.59 4.32 -8.66
C LYS A 283 27.06 4.20 -8.80
N LEU A 284 26.55 4.53 -9.98
CA LEU A 284 25.13 4.45 -10.35
C LEU A 284 24.95 3.48 -11.52
N TYR A 285 23.77 2.89 -11.63
CA TYR A 285 23.28 2.24 -12.84
C TYR A 285 22.08 3.04 -13.37
N PHE A 286 22.01 3.23 -14.68
CA PHE A 286 20.86 3.86 -15.33
C PHE A 286 20.39 3.07 -16.54
N GLU A 287 19.11 3.21 -16.87
CA GLU A 287 18.53 2.69 -18.11
C GLU A 287 17.45 3.61 -18.68
N PHE A 288 17.41 3.69 -20.00
CA PHE A 288 16.35 4.33 -20.77
C PHE A 288 15.29 3.29 -21.09
N ILE A 289 14.05 3.58 -20.72
CA ILE A 289 12.90 2.72 -21.00
C ILE A 289 11.95 3.46 -21.93
N ASP A 290 11.60 2.84 -23.07
CA ASP A 290 10.64 3.40 -24.01
C ASP A 290 9.27 3.55 -23.33
N ARG A 291 8.75 4.77 -23.36
CA ARG A 291 7.46 5.14 -22.81
C ARG A 291 6.34 4.58 -23.70
N PRO A 292 5.37 3.85 -23.13
CA PRO A 292 4.23 3.35 -23.89
C PRO A 292 3.52 4.50 -24.64
N PRO A 293 2.94 4.26 -25.83
CA PRO A 293 2.32 5.32 -26.65
C PRO A 293 1.19 6.12 -25.97
N SER A 294 0.65 5.64 -24.85
CA SER A 294 -0.47 6.21 -24.08
C SER A 294 -0.05 7.07 -22.88
N THR A 295 1.25 7.20 -22.59
CA THR A 295 1.75 7.90 -21.39
C THR A 295 2.36 9.26 -21.77
N MET A 296 1.79 10.37 -21.28
CA MET A 296 2.35 11.73 -21.44
C MET A 296 3.06 12.20 -20.18
N CYS A 297 4.12 12.98 -20.37
CA CYS A 297 4.84 13.71 -19.34
C CYS A 297 4.06 14.94 -18.85
N LEU A 298 3.66 14.95 -17.58
CA LEU A 298 3.08 16.12 -16.85
C LEU A 298 4.03 17.35 -16.71
N ALA A 299 4.05 18.30 -17.64
CA ALA A 299 5.04 19.41 -17.71
C ALA A 299 5.39 20.13 -16.36
N PRO A 300 6.66 20.53 -16.13
CA PRO A 300 7.05 21.26 -14.92
C PRO A 300 6.60 22.73 -14.96
N PRO A 301 6.35 23.37 -13.80
CA PRO A 301 5.81 24.72 -13.72
C PRO A 301 6.89 25.79 -13.96
N THR A 302 6.81 26.54 -15.05
CA THR A 302 7.70 27.69 -15.34
C THR A 302 7.15 29.04 -14.81
N THR A 303 8.08 29.90 -14.39
CA THR A 303 7.99 31.08 -13.51
C THR A 303 7.12 32.31 -13.94
N MET A 304 6.35 32.81 -12.95
CA MET A 304 5.96 34.19 -12.54
C MET A 304 5.27 35.23 -13.48
N SER A 305 3.93 35.35 -13.25
CA SER A 305 3.05 36.56 -13.05
C SER A 305 2.72 37.55 -14.18
N PRO A 306 1.54 38.26 -14.18
CA PRO A 306 0.25 38.01 -13.51
C PRO A 306 -0.99 38.02 -14.47
N LEU A 307 -2.14 37.63 -13.91
CA LEU A 307 -3.49 37.49 -14.51
C LEU A 307 -3.68 36.31 -15.46
N LEU A 308 -4.17 35.18 -14.92
CA LEU A 308 -5.08 34.26 -15.61
C LEU A 308 -5.72 33.26 -14.62
N THR A 309 -6.97 32.93 -14.92
CA THR A 309 -7.94 32.15 -14.17
C THR A 309 -7.62 30.66 -14.13
N THR A 310 -7.74 30.09 -12.93
CA THR A 310 -7.37 28.75 -12.49
C THR A 310 -8.42 27.69 -12.83
N SER A 311 -7.97 26.52 -13.29
CA SER A 311 -8.58 25.21 -12.96
C SER A 311 -7.61 24.08 -13.36
N SER A 312 -6.63 23.85 -12.49
CA SER A 312 -5.93 22.56 -12.40
C SER A 312 -6.81 21.59 -11.60
N LYS A 313 -6.79 20.30 -11.94
CA LYS A 313 -7.21 19.24 -11.01
C LYS A 313 -6.02 18.37 -10.65
N ASN A 314 -5.98 18.08 -9.37
CA ASN A 314 -4.83 17.88 -8.48
C ASN A 314 -4.61 16.39 -8.15
N PRO A 315 -3.45 16.05 -7.55
CA PRO A 315 -3.12 14.73 -7.00
C PRO A 315 -3.98 14.35 -5.80
N ASP A 316 -4.19 13.04 -5.59
CA ASP A 316 -4.94 12.49 -4.46
C ASP A 316 -4.20 12.77 -3.13
N TYR A 317 -4.84 13.56 -2.25
CA TYR A 317 -4.33 13.89 -0.92
C TYR A 317 -5.39 13.63 0.15
N TYR A 318 -5.00 12.96 1.24
CA TYR A 318 -5.76 12.93 2.50
C TYR A 318 -5.37 14.13 3.38
N PRO A 319 -6.33 14.92 3.92
CA PRO A 319 -6.06 16.18 4.62
C PRO A 319 -5.82 16.12 6.14
N ASN A 320 -5.54 14.96 6.75
CA ASN A 320 -5.60 14.78 8.21
C ASN A 320 -4.22 14.63 8.89
N VAL A 321 -4.16 14.92 10.21
CA VAL A 321 -2.99 14.67 11.08
C VAL A 321 -2.72 13.17 11.23
N SER A 322 -1.46 12.76 11.30
CA SER A 322 -1.09 11.35 11.51
C SER A 322 -1.44 10.86 12.92
N PRO A 323 -1.55 9.54 13.14
CA PRO A 323 -1.49 8.95 14.47
C PRO A 323 -0.24 9.40 15.25
N ILE A 324 -0.27 9.34 16.58
CA ILE A 324 0.92 9.56 17.42
C ILE A 324 1.89 8.40 17.17
N GLU A 325 3.08 8.73 16.71
CA GLU A 325 4.18 7.81 16.49
C GLU A 325 5.16 7.89 17.66
N THR A 326 5.84 6.78 17.96
CA THR A 326 6.83 6.71 19.03
C THR A 326 8.15 6.18 18.50
N GLN A 327 9.26 6.78 18.93
CA GLN A 327 10.62 6.41 18.55
C GLN A 327 11.50 6.32 19.79
N ILE A 328 12.30 5.26 19.89
CA ILE A 328 13.23 5.03 21.01
C ILE A 328 14.65 4.90 20.48
N PHE A 329 15.55 5.73 21.01
CA PHE A 329 16.99 5.70 20.70
C PHE A 329 17.75 5.08 21.85
N CYS A 330 18.53 4.03 21.56
CA CYS A 330 19.28 3.27 22.56
C CYS A 330 20.72 3.74 22.69
N TYR A 331 21.18 3.88 23.93
CA TYR A 331 22.60 4.05 24.20
C TYR A 331 23.31 2.68 24.19
N MET A 332 23.98 2.35 23.10
CA MET A 332 24.80 1.13 22.97
C MET A 332 26.29 1.49 23.02
N ASN A 333 27.04 0.84 23.92
CA ASN A 333 28.44 1.18 24.22
C ASN A 333 29.46 0.80 23.14
N ASP A 334 29.06 0.20 22.02
CA ASP A 334 29.99 -0.14 20.93
C ASP A 334 29.30 0.05 19.57
N THR A 335 29.96 0.81 18.69
CA THR A 335 29.52 1.22 17.35
C THR A 335 28.42 2.30 17.34
N GLY A 336 28.86 3.56 17.39
CA GLY A 336 28.00 4.72 17.22
C GLY A 336 27.23 4.65 15.89
N LEU A 337 25.96 4.29 15.99
CA LEU A 337 24.95 4.40 14.94
C LEU A 337 24.40 5.83 14.95
N PHE A 338 24.33 6.44 13.76
CA PHE A 338 23.56 7.66 13.57
C PHE A 338 22.12 7.37 13.99
N GLY A 339 21.59 8.17 14.92
CA GLY A 339 20.19 8.07 15.28
C GLY A 339 19.33 8.23 14.04
N ASP A 340 18.42 7.28 13.83
CA ASP A 340 17.37 7.35 12.82
C ASP A 340 16.74 8.75 12.75
N ASN A 341 16.51 9.24 11.53
CA ASN A 341 15.80 10.49 11.33
C ASN A 341 14.29 10.24 11.55
N ILE A 342 13.66 11.02 12.43
CA ILE A 342 12.19 11.11 12.45
C ILE A 342 11.73 11.95 11.25
N LYS A 343 10.76 11.46 10.46
CA LYS A 343 10.38 12.07 9.17
C LYS A 343 8.88 11.96 8.87
N CYS A 344 8.31 13.05 8.36
CA CYS A 344 6.96 13.13 7.81
C CYS A 344 6.94 13.09 6.28
N ILE A 345 5.80 12.68 5.73
CA ILE A 345 5.51 12.76 4.28
C ILE A 345 5.54 14.23 3.78
N ASN A 346 5.64 14.42 2.46
CA ASN A 346 5.74 15.77 1.88
C ASN A 346 4.56 16.66 2.29
N ASN A 347 4.86 17.90 2.65
CA ASN A 347 3.92 18.92 3.13
C ASN A 347 3.31 18.67 4.53
N TYR A 348 4.01 17.94 5.38
CA TYR A 348 3.70 17.76 6.79
C TYR A 348 4.88 18.18 7.69
N LEU A 349 4.60 18.65 8.91
CA LEU A 349 5.59 19.05 9.91
C LEU A 349 5.54 18.15 11.14
N LEU A 350 6.72 17.89 11.73
CA LEU A 350 6.88 17.21 13.01
C LEU A 350 6.38 18.08 14.16
N VAL A 351 5.42 17.55 14.91
CA VAL A 351 4.98 18.06 16.21
C VAL A 351 5.41 17.06 17.28
N ILE A 352 6.34 17.47 18.15
CA ILE A 352 6.83 16.63 19.25
C ILE A 352 5.88 16.80 20.44
N HIS A 353 5.26 15.70 20.88
CA HIS A 353 4.36 15.67 22.03
C HIS A 353 5.12 15.50 23.33
N ARG A 354 6.11 14.60 23.33
CA ARG A 354 6.87 14.26 24.53
C ARG A 354 8.24 13.72 24.14
N ALA A 355 9.26 14.05 24.92
CA ALA A 355 10.56 13.41 24.81
C ALA A 355 11.22 13.33 26.18
N PHE A 356 11.77 12.18 26.53
CA PHE A 356 12.45 12.00 27.81
C PHE A 356 13.62 11.03 27.70
N TYR A 357 14.63 11.28 28.54
CA TYR A 357 15.68 10.31 28.81
C TYR A 357 15.17 9.31 29.83
N GLY A 358 15.38 8.03 29.59
CA GLY A 358 15.02 6.97 30.52
C GLY A 358 16.21 6.11 30.92
N LYS A 359 16.14 5.59 32.14
CA LYS A 359 17.07 4.61 32.69
C LYS A 359 16.29 3.37 33.13
N GLY A 360 16.43 2.33 32.33
CA GLY A 360 15.86 1.00 32.56
C GLY A 360 16.89 -0.11 32.41
N GLN A 361 16.49 -1.34 32.73
CA GLN A 361 17.31 -2.54 32.49
C GLN A 361 17.43 -2.89 31.00
N THR A 362 16.46 -2.42 30.21
CA THR A 362 16.40 -2.63 28.75
C THR A 362 16.28 -1.28 28.05
N CYS A 363 16.52 -1.25 26.73
CA CYS A 363 16.27 -0.06 25.93
C CYS A 363 14.81 0.04 25.48
N HIS A 364 13.89 -0.04 26.43
CA HIS A 364 12.46 0.16 26.20
C HIS A 364 11.88 0.84 27.42
N TYR A 365 10.94 1.75 27.19
CA TYR A 365 10.23 2.39 28.28
C TYR A 365 9.35 1.39 29.03
N THR A 366 9.56 1.31 30.35
CA THR A 366 8.65 0.62 31.26
C THR A 366 8.19 1.59 32.35
N ASN A 367 7.02 1.33 32.93
CA ASN A 367 6.47 2.16 34.02
C ASN A 367 7.32 2.13 35.31
N GLU A 368 8.30 1.22 35.39
CA GLU A 368 9.22 1.10 36.52
C GLU A 368 10.55 1.84 36.26
N ASP A 369 10.77 2.33 35.03
CA ASP A 369 11.99 3.04 34.68
C ASP A 369 12.02 4.45 35.29
N CYS A 370 13.21 4.89 35.62
CA CYS A 370 13.40 6.27 36.01
C CYS A 370 13.57 7.14 34.76
N ILE A 371 12.76 8.21 34.63
CA ILE A 371 12.71 9.07 33.45
C ILE A 371 12.94 10.55 33.81
N ALA A 372 13.46 11.31 32.87
CA ALA A 372 13.51 12.77 32.91
C ALA A 372 13.20 13.39 31.56
N GLU A 373 12.21 14.28 31.53
CA GLU A 373 11.78 15.00 30.34
C GLU A 373 12.92 15.83 29.73
N THR A 374 12.90 15.99 28.41
CA THR A 374 13.87 16.80 27.68
C THR A 374 13.25 17.60 26.54
N ASP A 375 13.52 18.91 26.52
CA ASP A 375 13.13 19.78 25.42
C ASP A 375 14.12 19.74 24.23
N TYR A 376 15.19 18.94 24.34
CA TYR A 376 16.24 18.84 23.33
C TYR A 376 15.66 18.47 21.95
N VAL A 377 14.82 17.44 21.91
CA VAL A 377 14.19 16.96 20.68
C VAL A 377 13.21 17.99 20.13
N TYR A 378 12.42 18.61 21.00
CA TYR A 378 11.49 19.68 20.62
C TYR A 378 12.24 20.83 19.92
N HIS A 379 13.32 21.32 20.52
CA HIS A 379 14.10 22.41 19.93
C HIS A 379 14.81 22.04 18.62
N GLN A 380 15.20 20.78 18.43
CA GLN A 380 15.84 20.33 17.19
C GLN A 380 14.82 20.06 16.08
N CYS A 381 13.71 19.40 16.39
CA CYS A 381 12.88 18.72 15.38
C CYS A 381 11.51 19.36 15.12
N ALA A 382 10.94 20.08 16.09
CA ALA A 382 9.63 20.68 15.91
C ALA A 382 9.60 21.63 14.70
N GLY A 383 8.59 21.49 13.84
CA GLY A 383 8.41 22.32 12.64
C GLY A 383 9.29 21.94 11.45
N GLN A 384 10.01 20.82 11.50
CA GLN A 384 10.74 20.28 10.35
C GLN A 384 9.96 19.13 9.72
N GLN A 385 10.16 18.88 8.42
CA GLN A 385 9.64 17.67 7.77
C GLN A 385 10.44 16.42 8.16
N SER A 386 11.74 16.57 8.41
CA SER A 386 12.64 15.49 8.81
C SER A 386 13.67 16.05 9.76
N CYS A 387 13.97 15.32 10.84
CA CYS A 387 14.96 15.72 11.84
C CYS A 387 15.79 14.52 12.31
N GLY A 388 17.10 14.71 12.39
CA GLY A 388 18.02 13.73 12.98
C GLY A 388 18.24 14.00 14.46
N VAL A 389 17.97 13.01 15.31
CA VAL A 389 18.16 13.12 16.76
C VAL A 389 19.43 12.37 17.17
N SER A 390 20.36 13.08 17.81
CA SER A 390 21.66 12.53 18.21
C SER A 390 21.70 12.19 19.69
N PHE A 391 21.82 10.89 20.03
CA PHE A 391 21.95 10.38 21.41
C PHE A 391 23.20 9.49 21.57
N TRP A 392 24.38 10.11 21.60
CA TRP A 392 25.68 9.42 21.51
C TRP A 392 26.50 9.45 22.79
N THR A 393 26.19 10.39 23.68
CA THR A 393 26.80 10.49 25.00
C THR A 393 25.72 10.22 26.01
N PRO A 394 25.95 9.35 26.99
CA PRO A 394 24.94 9.05 27.96
C PRO A 394 24.71 10.34 28.77
N SER A 395 23.50 10.89 28.66
CA SER A 395 23.10 12.07 29.43
C SER A 395 22.91 11.65 30.89
N GLN A 396 23.51 12.37 31.83
CA GLN A 396 23.18 12.17 33.24
C GLN A 396 21.74 12.65 33.47
N ILE A 397 20.99 11.85 34.21
CA ILE A 397 19.63 12.14 34.65
C ILE A 397 19.69 12.45 36.16
N PRO A 398 19.72 13.73 36.57
CA PRO A 398 19.74 14.13 37.97
C PRO A 398 18.59 13.54 38.80
N GLU A 399 17.41 13.43 38.18
CA GLU A 399 16.18 12.86 38.76
C GLU A 399 16.31 11.35 39.05
N CYS A 400 17.33 10.70 38.48
CA CYS A 400 17.65 9.28 38.67
C CYS A 400 18.95 9.08 39.45
N ASP A 401 19.16 9.89 40.50
CA ASP A 401 20.37 9.91 41.34
C ASP A 401 21.67 10.14 40.54
N GLY A 402 21.59 10.96 39.48
CA GLY A 402 22.71 11.29 38.60
C GLY A 402 23.13 10.14 37.67
N ALA A 403 22.27 9.13 37.51
CA ALA A 403 22.57 8.01 36.66
C ALA A 403 22.44 8.34 35.17
N TYR A 404 23.16 7.58 34.36
CA TYR A 404 23.19 7.75 32.92
C TYR A 404 21.95 7.16 32.24
N ALA A 405 21.37 7.93 31.32
CA ALA A 405 20.28 7.51 30.46
C ALA A 405 20.69 6.32 29.61
N THR A 406 19.84 5.29 29.55
CA THR A 406 20.03 4.11 28.68
C THR A 406 19.27 4.25 27.36
N TYR A 407 18.25 5.11 27.32
CA TYR A 407 17.50 5.42 26.11
C TYR A 407 16.95 6.86 26.09
N LEU A 408 16.60 7.33 24.89
CA LEU A 408 15.84 8.55 24.63
C LEU A 408 14.53 8.15 23.94
N TYR A 409 13.41 8.44 24.57
CA TYR A 409 12.06 8.18 24.07
C TYR A 409 11.46 9.45 23.47
N ILE A 410 10.75 9.34 22.35
CA ILE A 410 10.15 10.46 21.62
C ILE A 410 8.74 10.06 21.14
N GLU A 411 7.75 10.92 21.39
CA GLU A 411 6.40 10.84 20.83
C GLU A 411 6.17 12.03 19.89
N TYR A 412 5.73 11.78 18.66
CA TYR A 412 5.50 12.84 17.67
C TYR A 412 4.31 12.57 16.74
N GLN A 413 3.85 13.60 16.05
CA GLN A 413 2.82 13.53 15.00
C GLN A 413 3.25 14.34 13.77
N CYS A 414 2.74 13.96 12.61
CA CYS A 414 2.86 14.71 11.37
C CYS A 414 1.59 15.53 11.13
N VAL A 415 1.73 16.86 11.05
CA VAL A 415 0.61 17.80 10.85
C VAL A 415 0.68 18.45 9.46
N PRO A 416 -0.44 18.52 8.70
CA PRO A 416 -0.46 19.15 7.37
C PRO A 416 -0.03 20.62 7.35
N THR A 417 0.59 21.05 6.25
CA THR A 417 1.01 22.45 6.02
C THR A 417 0.05 23.26 5.14
N LEU A 418 0.32 24.57 5.04
CA LEU A 418 -0.40 25.56 4.21
C LEU A 418 -0.54 25.18 2.73
N ASN A 419 0.33 24.31 2.19
CA ASN A 419 0.30 23.95 0.78
C ASN A 419 -0.90 23.07 0.40
N ILE A 420 -1.60 22.50 1.38
CA ILE A 420 -2.64 21.49 1.11
C ILE A 420 -3.95 21.73 1.86
N GLN A 421 -4.00 22.68 2.80
CA GLN A 421 -5.23 23.07 3.47
C GLN A 421 -5.61 24.52 3.14
N PRO A 422 -6.92 24.83 3.03
CA PRO A 422 -7.36 26.21 2.92
C PRO A 422 -7.00 26.98 4.20
N SER A 423 -6.32 28.12 4.03
CA SER A 423 -6.00 29.04 5.12
C SER A 423 -7.06 30.13 5.27
N LEU A 424 -7.54 30.34 6.49
CA LEU A 424 -8.47 31.40 6.88
C LEU A 424 -7.76 32.43 7.74
N GLN A 425 -7.70 33.68 7.27
CA GLN A 425 -7.20 34.79 8.09
C GLN A 425 -8.25 35.19 9.12
N VAL A 426 -7.87 35.22 10.40
CA VAL A 426 -8.81 35.46 11.50
C VAL A 426 -8.68 36.87 12.06
N CYS A 427 -9.74 37.68 11.96
CA CYS A 427 -9.87 38.94 12.70
C CYS A 427 -11.33 39.42 12.85
N SER A 428 -12.29 38.54 12.57
CA SER A 428 -13.73 38.80 12.71
C SER A 428 -14.19 38.42 14.11
N SER A 429 -15.31 38.97 14.60
CA SER A 429 -15.82 38.67 15.95
C SER A 429 -16.22 37.20 16.14
N THR A 430 -16.59 36.52 15.07
CA THR A 430 -17.04 35.12 15.09
C THR A 430 -16.54 34.40 13.84
N VAL A 431 -16.04 33.18 13.99
CA VAL A 431 -15.55 32.30 12.92
C VAL A 431 -16.21 30.93 13.07
N LEU A 432 -16.95 30.49 12.05
CA LEU A 432 -17.61 29.18 12.04
C LEU A 432 -16.69 28.12 11.43
N LEU A 433 -16.36 27.07 12.18
CA LEU A 433 -15.52 25.95 11.73
C LEU A 433 -16.40 24.83 11.17
N ASN A 434 -16.83 24.94 9.91
CA ASN A 434 -17.79 24.01 9.28
C ASN A 434 -17.16 22.95 8.35
N VAL A 435 -15.84 22.87 8.31
CA VAL A 435 -15.08 21.86 7.55
C VAL A 435 -14.25 20.98 8.49
N PRO A 436 -13.97 19.70 8.15
CA PRO A 436 -13.33 18.74 9.05
C PRO A 436 -11.95 19.16 9.57
N SER A 437 -11.19 19.94 8.80
CA SER A 437 -9.90 20.50 9.19
C SER A 437 -9.57 21.75 8.37
N GLY A 438 -8.63 22.57 8.84
CA GLY A 438 -8.19 23.77 8.13
C GLY A 438 -7.08 24.52 8.87
N ILE A 439 -6.60 25.64 8.28
CA ILE A 439 -5.55 26.46 8.88
C ILE A 439 -6.09 27.86 9.19
N LEU A 440 -5.84 28.36 10.40
CA LEU A 440 -6.12 29.74 10.83
C LEU A 440 -4.82 30.53 10.88
N THR A 441 -4.76 31.71 10.27
CA THR A 441 -3.56 32.55 10.29
C THR A 441 -3.85 33.95 10.79
N SER A 442 -2.82 34.64 11.29
CA SER A 442 -2.90 36.09 11.47
C SER A 442 -3.15 36.79 10.12
N MET A 443 -3.74 37.99 10.17
CA MET A 443 -3.87 38.86 9.01
C MET A 443 -2.52 39.03 8.30
N HIS A 444 -2.51 38.77 6.99
CA HIS A 444 -1.34 38.88 6.11
C HIS A 444 -0.18 37.90 6.34
N TYR A 445 -0.32 36.85 7.16
CA TYR A 445 0.71 35.80 7.31
C TYR A 445 1.20 35.28 5.93
N PRO A 446 2.52 35.07 5.71
CA PRO A 446 3.64 35.16 6.66
C PRO A 446 4.24 36.57 6.80
N ILE A 447 3.48 37.62 6.45
CA ILE A 447 3.92 39.01 6.54
C ILE A 447 3.27 39.65 7.76
N TYR A 448 4.08 40.15 8.68
CA TYR A 448 3.59 40.85 9.85
C TYR A 448 3.05 42.24 9.51
N SER A 449 1.83 42.52 9.97
CA SER A 449 1.17 43.83 9.85
C SER A 449 0.62 44.26 11.20
N GLN A 450 0.71 45.56 11.52
CA GLN A 450 0.16 46.08 12.77
C GLN A 450 -1.35 45.90 12.78
N TYR A 451 -1.83 45.06 13.69
CA TYR A 451 -3.25 44.75 13.80
C TYR A 451 -3.61 44.37 15.23
N GLN A 452 -4.74 44.85 15.70
CA GLN A 452 -5.32 44.42 16.97
C GLN A 452 -6.65 43.74 16.66
N CYS A 453 -6.69 42.42 16.82
CA CYS A 453 -7.91 41.65 16.66
C CYS A 453 -8.53 41.44 18.04
N PRO A 454 -9.77 41.91 18.26
CA PRO A 454 -10.49 41.66 19.52
C PRO A 454 -10.81 40.16 19.68
N GLU A 455 -11.48 39.79 20.77
CA GLU A 455 -11.91 38.39 20.99
C GLU A 455 -12.74 37.87 19.80
N ILE A 456 -12.23 36.79 19.21
CA ILE A 456 -12.78 36.03 18.09
C ILE A 456 -13.38 34.75 18.68
N SER A 457 -14.69 34.59 18.60
CA SER A 457 -15.34 33.34 18.98
C SER A 457 -15.20 32.31 17.85
N LEU A 458 -14.69 31.12 18.15
CA LEU A 458 -14.67 29.98 17.22
C LEU A 458 -15.89 29.10 17.49
N GLU A 459 -16.84 29.08 16.57
CA GLU A 459 -18.07 28.30 16.68
C GLU A 459 -17.90 26.91 16.04
N LEU A 460 -18.22 25.86 16.81
CA LEU A 460 -18.15 24.47 16.35
C LEU A 460 -19.56 23.94 16.01
N PRO A 461 -19.68 23.01 15.06
CA PRO A 461 -20.92 22.26 14.83
C PRO A 461 -21.32 21.45 16.06
N GLU A 462 -22.63 21.31 16.30
CA GLU A 462 -23.14 20.48 17.40
C GLU A 462 -22.51 19.08 17.36
N LYS A 463 -22.06 18.59 18.51
CA LYS A 463 -21.43 17.27 18.69
C LYS A 463 -20.03 17.12 18.08
N TYR A 464 -19.28 18.20 17.86
CA TYR A 464 -17.86 18.09 17.49
C TYR A 464 -16.94 18.60 18.61
N THR A 465 -15.71 18.08 18.66
CA THR A 465 -14.60 18.62 19.47
C THR A 465 -13.45 19.07 18.55
N LEU A 466 -12.54 19.90 19.05
CA LEU A 466 -11.47 20.54 18.28
C LEU A 466 -10.09 20.18 18.83
N SER A 467 -9.20 19.69 17.97
CA SER A 467 -7.76 19.70 18.23
C SER A 467 -7.11 20.89 17.55
N MET A 468 -6.23 21.60 18.26
CA MET A 468 -5.49 22.76 17.75
C MET A 468 -3.98 22.52 17.81
N TYR A 469 -3.29 22.83 16.71
CA TYR A 469 -1.86 22.70 16.54
C TYR A 469 -1.26 24.02 16.09
N LEU A 470 -0.14 24.43 16.68
CA LEU A 470 0.69 25.51 16.16
C LEU A 470 1.57 24.94 15.04
N LEU A 471 1.57 25.59 13.87
CA LEU A 471 2.47 25.24 12.78
C LEU A 471 3.73 26.11 12.81
N ASP A 472 3.53 27.41 12.99
CA ASP A 472 4.58 28.42 13.00
C ASP A 472 4.08 29.67 13.75
N MET A 473 4.95 30.29 14.54
CA MET A 473 4.71 31.60 15.12
C MET A 473 6.00 32.39 15.25
N ASP A 474 5.94 33.64 14.82
CA ASP A 474 7.00 34.63 14.96
C ASP A 474 6.36 35.97 15.31
N PHE A 475 6.34 36.27 16.61
CA PHE A 475 5.95 37.56 17.20
C PHE A 475 7.16 38.23 17.85
N ALA A 476 7.07 39.53 18.15
CA ALA A 476 8.15 40.21 18.85
C ALA A 476 8.51 39.48 20.16
N PRO A 477 9.81 39.39 20.48
CA PRO A 477 10.28 38.69 21.66
C PRO A 477 9.76 39.34 22.96
N ILE A 478 9.76 38.55 24.03
CA ILE A 478 9.34 38.96 25.37
C ILE A 478 10.13 40.21 25.82
N ASN A 479 9.43 41.20 26.39
CA ASN A 479 10.09 42.38 26.96
C ASN A 479 11.04 41.95 28.10
N SER A 480 12.34 42.20 27.89
CA SER A 480 13.42 41.73 28.76
C SER A 480 13.39 42.29 30.19
N GLN A 481 12.62 43.36 30.45
CA GLN A 481 12.48 43.92 31.80
C GLN A 481 11.39 43.26 32.65
N ASN A 482 10.31 42.75 32.04
CA ASN A 482 9.12 42.29 32.78
C ASN A 482 8.69 40.84 32.45
N GLN A 483 9.41 40.10 31.59
CA GLN A 483 9.07 38.72 31.19
C GLN A 483 7.60 38.53 30.77
N THR A 484 7.00 39.51 30.11
CA THR A 484 5.57 39.50 29.76
C THR A 484 5.33 39.77 28.28
N CYS A 485 4.38 39.03 27.69
CA CYS A 485 3.87 39.22 26.32
C CYS A 485 2.91 40.43 26.25
N LEU A 486 3.42 41.65 26.49
CA LEU A 486 2.60 42.86 26.59
C LEU A 486 2.27 43.50 25.22
N ASP A 487 3.23 43.50 24.31
CA ASP A 487 3.11 44.22 23.03
C ASP A 487 2.49 43.35 21.94
N ASP A 488 3.10 42.18 21.69
CA ASP A 488 2.63 41.19 20.74
C ASP A 488 2.26 39.89 21.45
N TYR A 489 1.06 39.37 21.19
CA TYR A 489 0.61 38.12 21.81
C TYR A 489 -0.50 37.45 21.03
N LEU A 490 -0.59 36.13 21.16
CA LEU A 490 -1.72 35.29 20.78
C LEU A 490 -2.31 34.69 22.06
N ILE A 491 -3.61 34.82 22.24
CA ILE A 491 -4.37 34.26 23.34
C ILE A 491 -5.37 33.26 22.76
N LEU A 492 -5.33 32.04 23.30
CA LEU A 492 -6.34 31.01 23.07
C LEU A 492 -6.98 30.69 24.41
N GLN A 493 -8.28 30.88 24.54
CA GLN A 493 -9.02 30.60 25.76
C GLN A 493 -10.19 29.67 25.47
N TYR A 494 -10.38 28.66 26.32
CA TYR A 494 -11.47 27.70 26.18
C TYR A 494 -11.95 27.19 27.53
N ARG A 495 -13.16 26.64 27.56
CA ARG A 495 -13.75 25.99 28.74
C ARG A 495 -13.73 24.47 28.56
N CYS A 496 -13.28 23.75 29.58
CA CYS A 496 -13.32 22.28 29.62
C CYS A 496 -13.87 21.86 30.99
N ASP A 497 -15.00 21.15 31.01
CA ASP A 497 -15.63 20.64 32.24
C ASP A 497 -15.81 21.70 33.36
N GLY A 498 -16.13 22.94 32.96
CA GLY A 498 -16.29 24.08 33.88
C GLY A 498 -14.98 24.78 34.28
N HIS A 499 -13.81 24.24 33.90
CA HIS A 499 -12.51 24.88 34.08
C HIS A 499 -12.16 25.78 32.89
N PHE A 500 -11.69 26.99 33.18
CA PHE A 500 -11.24 27.96 32.18
C PHE A 500 -9.73 27.81 31.96
N VAL A 501 -9.34 27.56 30.72
CA VAL A 501 -7.93 27.41 30.30
C VAL A 501 -7.58 28.55 29.36
N LYS A 502 -6.42 29.20 29.59
CA LYS A 502 -5.95 30.34 28.80
C LYS A 502 -4.47 30.17 28.46
N HIS A 503 -4.17 30.02 27.18
CA HIS A 503 -2.81 30.03 26.64
C HIS A 503 -2.49 31.44 26.14
N ARG A 504 -1.37 32.02 26.59
CA ARG A 504 -0.83 33.28 26.08
C ARG A 504 0.55 33.00 25.49
N LEU A 505 0.71 33.21 24.19
CA LEU A 505 1.91 32.91 23.40
C LEU A 505 2.49 34.22 22.82
N CYS A 506 3.82 34.34 22.80
CA CYS A 506 4.54 35.41 22.12
C CYS A 506 5.98 34.96 21.79
N GLY A 507 6.73 35.77 21.04
CA GLY A 507 8.04 35.38 20.53
C GLY A 507 7.97 34.38 19.36
N THR A 508 9.08 33.67 19.13
CA THR A 508 9.17 32.61 18.12
C THR A 508 8.86 31.26 18.74
N GLU A 509 7.83 30.57 18.26
CA GLU A 509 7.47 29.22 18.71
C GLU A 509 7.43 28.27 17.51
N LYS A 510 7.95 27.06 17.71
CA LYS A 510 7.96 25.99 16.71
C LYS A 510 6.66 25.19 16.72
N ALA A 511 6.49 24.31 15.74
CA ALA A 511 5.27 23.51 15.64
C ALA A 511 5.01 22.68 16.90
N LYS A 512 3.82 22.81 17.50
CA LYS A 512 3.46 22.12 18.74
C LYS A 512 1.97 21.85 18.84
N PHE A 513 1.60 20.80 19.56
CA PHE A 513 0.21 20.59 19.95
C PHE A 513 -0.18 21.60 21.04
N LEU A 514 -1.35 22.21 20.92
CA LEU A 514 -1.82 23.21 21.88
C LEU A 514 -2.83 22.63 22.86
N PHE A 515 -3.94 22.09 22.34
CA PHE A 515 -4.99 21.46 23.16
C PHE A 515 -5.99 20.67 22.30
N HIS A 516 -6.74 19.81 22.98
CA HIS A 516 -7.98 19.21 22.50
C HIS A 516 -9.14 19.68 23.40
N THR A 517 -10.26 20.10 22.83
CA THR A 517 -11.41 20.59 23.62
C THR A 517 -12.25 19.48 24.22
N CYS A 518 -12.89 19.80 25.34
CA CYS A 518 -13.83 18.91 26.05
C CYS A 518 -15.28 19.29 25.71
N ASN A 519 -16.27 18.66 26.35
CA ASN A 519 -17.70 18.70 26.02
C ASN A 519 -18.43 20.09 26.05
N SER A 520 -17.75 21.22 26.23
CA SER A 520 -18.34 22.56 26.46
C SER A 520 -17.61 23.64 25.63
N ASP A 521 -18.27 24.17 24.60
CA ASP A 521 -17.61 24.74 23.41
C ASP A 521 -17.60 26.28 23.30
N ASP A 522 -17.07 26.98 24.32
CA ASP A 522 -16.68 28.38 24.13
C ASP A 522 -15.16 28.41 23.90
N ILE A 523 -14.74 28.56 22.64
CA ILE A 523 -13.33 28.75 22.28
C ILE A 523 -13.17 30.16 21.74
N GLU A 524 -12.32 30.95 22.37
CA GLU A 524 -12.05 32.31 21.95
C GLU A 524 -10.56 32.47 21.63
N LEU A 525 -10.29 33.12 20.50
CA LEU A 525 -8.97 33.47 20.02
C LEU A 525 -8.85 35.00 20.05
N SER A 526 -7.77 35.55 20.58
CA SER A 526 -7.48 36.98 20.42
C SER A 526 -5.99 37.20 20.21
N TYR A 527 -5.62 38.20 19.43
CA TYR A 527 -4.20 38.49 19.25
C TYR A 527 -3.95 39.97 18.97
N ARG A 528 -2.73 40.39 19.30
CA ARG A 528 -2.25 41.74 19.09
C ARG A 528 -0.89 41.68 18.42
N GLN A 529 -0.72 42.46 17.36
CA GLN A 529 0.50 42.66 16.61
C GLN A 529 0.79 44.16 16.56
N TYR A 530 1.73 44.63 17.38
CA TYR A 530 2.05 46.05 17.56
C TYR A 530 3.47 46.43 17.09
N SER A 531 4.44 45.52 17.11
CA SER A 531 5.85 45.82 16.74
C SER A 531 6.09 45.93 15.22
N HIS A 532 7.20 46.55 14.78
CA HIS A 532 7.49 46.88 13.36
C HIS A 532 8.69 46.09 12.76
N GLN A 533 8.93 44.85 13.17
CA GLN A 533 10.24 44.23 12.91
C GLN A 533 10.18 42.89 12.17
N THR A 534 9.85 42.89 10.87
CA THR A 534 10.15 41.75 9.96
C THR A 534 9.61 40.38 10.38
N GLN A 535 8.65 40.33 11.30
CA GLN A 535 8.11 39.08 11.85
C GLN A 535 7.17 38.35 10.87
N GLY A 536 6.86 37.09 11.16
CA GLY A 536 6.01 36.21 10.34
C GLY A 536 4.52 36.18 10.71
N GLY A 537 4.15 36.44 11.97
CA GLY A 537 2.78 36.25 12.46
C GLY A 537 2.55 34.85 13.04
N PHE A 538 1.37 34.25 12.86
CA PHE A 538 1.13 32.85 13.26
C PHE A 538 0.31 32.06 12.24
N ALA A 539 0.47 30.73 12.27
CA ALA A 539 -0.37 29.74 11.59
C ALA A 539 -0.75 28.60 12.56
N LEU A 540 -2.06 28.34 12.67
CA LEU A 540 -2.65 27.26 13.47
C LEU A 540 -3.36 26.27 12.56
N TYR A 541 -3.14 24.96 12.75
CA TYR A 541 -3.95 23.93 12.12
C TYR A 541 -5.01 23.43 13.10
N TYR A 542 -6.25 23.27 12.63
CA TYR A 542 -7.35 22.72 13.42
C TYR A 542 -7.95 21.48 12.78
N GLN A 543 -8.47 20.57 13.62
CA GLN A 543 -9.19 19.37 13.18
C GLN A 543 -10.39 19.09 14.09
N LEU A 544 -11.53 18.80 13.47
CA LEU A 544 -12.79 18.49 14.13
C LEU A 544 -12.98 16.98 14.26
N TYR A 545 -13.47 16.55 15.42
CA TYR A 545 -13.81 15.15 15.71
C TYR A 545 -15.27 15.03 16.12
N SER A 546 -16.01 14.11 15.51
CA SER A 546 -17.41 13.85 15.88
C SER A 546 -17.48 13.12 17.22
N ARG A 547 -18.37 13.57 18.12
CA ARG A 547 -18.64 12.97 19.44
C ARG A 547 -19.47 11.69 19.36
N ASP A 548 -20.22 11.52 18.27
CA ASP A 548 -20.90 10.26 17.95
C ASP A 548 -20.15 9.62 16.78
N HIS A 549 -19.82 8.33 16.84
CA HIS A 549 -19.15 7.60 15.75
C HIS A 549 -20.05 7.39 14.49
N THR A 550 -20.98 8.32 14.23
CA THR A 550 -21.94 8.35 13.12
C THR A 550 -22.06 9.76 12.52
N SER A 551 -21.79 9.88 11.22
CA SER A 551 -22.23 10.95 10.28
C SER A 551 -21.45 12.28 10.20
N ALA A 552 -21.15 12.67 8.96
CA ALA A 552 -20.60 13.96 8.54
C ALA A 552 -21.68 15.08 8.49
N ILE A 553 -21.20 16.33 8.59
CA ILE A 553 -21.94 17.61 8.63
C ILE A 553 -22.72 17.87 7.32
N PRO A 554 -23.96 18.40 7.36
CA PRO A 554 -24.70 18.79 6.16
C PRO A 554 -24.19 20.13 5.60
N SER A 555 -23.84 20.15 4.31
CA SER A 555 -23.57 21.39 3.58
C SER A 555 -24.88 22.02 3.11
N SER A 556 -25.15 23.25 3.57
CA SER A 556 -26.32 24.03 3.19
C SER A 556 -26.16 24.61 1.79
N THR A 557 -27.22 24.41 1.01
CA THR A 557 -27.47 24.91 -0.34
C THR A 557 -27.57 26.44 -0.43
N THR A 558 -27.06 27.01 -1.52
CA THR A 558 -27.78 28.06 -2.25
C THR A 558 -27.88 27.72 -3.74
N SER A 559 -29.06 27.98 -4.26
CA SER A 559 -29.74 27.45 -5.44
C SER A 559 -29.26 27.95 -6.81
N VAL A 560 -29.29 27.09 -7.84
CA VAL A 560 -30.03 27.31 -9.11
C VAL A 560 -30.45 25.93 -9.70
N THR A 561 -31.75 25.83 -10.03
CA THR A 561 -32.52 24.85 -10.86
C THR A 561 -31.73 24.01 -11.90
N THR A 562 -32.02 22.73 -12.19
CA THR A 562 -33.31 22.11 -12.64
C THR A 562 -33.26 20.56 -12.61
N THR A 563 -34.33 19.93 -12.10
CA THR A 563 -34.92 18.56 -12.33
C THR A 563 -34.20 17.44 -13.10
N THR A 564 -34.15 16.22 -12.50
CA THR A 564 -34.89 14.99 -12.96
C THR A 564 -35.01 13.90 -11.87
N ALA A 565 -35.98 12.99 -12.02
CA ALA A 565 -36.74 12.25 -10.99
C ALA A 565 -36.07 11.05 -10.28
N VAL A 566 -36.49 10.81 -9.02
CA VAL A 566 -36.35 9.53 -8.28
C VAL A 566 -37.56 8.65 -8.62
N THR A 567 -37.31 7.45 -9.15
CA THR A 567 -38.35 6.46 -9.48
C THR A 567 -38.65 5.59 -8.26
N VAL A 568 -39.83 5.78 -7.65
CA VAL A 568 -40.39 4.84 -6.67
C VAL A 568 -41.57 4.13 -7.34
N LEU A 569 -41.37 2.88 -7.73
CA LEU A 569 -42.45 2.02 -8.23
C LEU A 569 -43.06 1.23 -7.06
N ASN A 570 -44.19 1.73 -6.55
CA ASN A 570 -45.07 0.95 -5.69
C ASN A 570 -45.93 0.02 -6.58
N THR A 571 -45.62 -1.27 -6.62
CA THR A 571 -46.53 -2.29 -7.14
C THR A 571 -46.94 -3.24 -6.02
N THR A 572 -48.22 -3.18 -5.67
CA THR A 572 -48.93 -4.13 -4.81
C THR A 572 -49.09 -5.48 -5.52
N ASP A 573 -49.01 -6.58 -4.75
CA ASP A 573 -49.44 -7.95 -5.10
C ASP A 573 -48.54 -8.88 -5.94
N SER A 574 -47.26 -9.02 -5.59
CA SER A 574 -46.55 -10.28 -5.88
C SER A 574 -45.55 -10.64 -4.77
N SER A 575 -45.49 -11.92 -4.39
CA SER A 575 -44.51 -12.44 -3.43
C SER A 575 -43.09 -12.02 -3.85
N PRO A 576 -42.20 -11.68 -2.91
CA PRO A 576 -40.87 -11.19 -3.23
C PRO A 576 -40.10 -12.23 -4.05
N ILE A 577 -39.67 -11.83 -5.25
CA ILE A 577 -38.92 -12.67 -6.18
C ILE A 577 -37.46 -12.65 -5.71
N MET A 578 -37.09 -13.57 -4.83
CA MET A 578 -35.75 -13.72 -4.26
C MET A 578 -35.03 -14.97 -4.76
N SER A 579 -33.72 -15.05 -4.56
CA SER A 579 -32.94 -16.27 -4.81
C SER A 579 -33.39 -17.41 -3.90
N THR A 580 -33.27 -18.64 -4.39
CA THR A 580 -33.55 -19.82 -3.54
C THR A 580 -32.43 -20.02 -2.52
N PRO A 581 -32.71 -20.62 -1.34
CA PRO A 581 -31.66 -21.09 -0.44
C PRO A 581 -30.63 -21.97 -1.16
N ALA A 582 -29.39 -21.97 -0.68
CA ALA A 582 -28.34 -22.84 -1.21
C ALA A 582 -28.77 -24.31 -1.12
N LYS A 583 -28.60 -25.04 -2.23
CA LYS A 583 -28.85 -26.47 -2.33
C LYS A 583 -27.53 -27.18 -2.60
N THR A 584 -27.34 -28.32 -1.97
CA THR A 584 -26.13 -29.13 -2.10
C THR A 584 -26.44 -30.45 -2.78
N ILE A 585 -25.50 -30.94 -3.59
CA ILE A 585 -25.55 -32.23 -4.27
C ILE A 585 -24.20 -32.92 -4.04
N THR A 586 -24.24 -34.21 -3.70
CA THR A 586 -23.06 -35.08 -3.73
C THR A 586 -23.24 -36.14 -4.82
N LEU A 587 -22.33 -36.18 -5.78
CA LEU A 587 -22.39 -37.02 -6.97
C LEU A 587 -21.27 -38.07 -6.95
N CYS A 588 -21.64 -39.35 -6.83
CA CYS A 588 -20.68 -40.45 -6.87
C CYS A 588 -20.13 -40.71 -8.27
N VAL A 589 -18.95 -41.33 -8.36
CA VAL A 589 -18.39 -41.83 -9.62
C VAL A 589 -19.42 -42.71 -10.35
N GLY A 590 -19.61 -42.45 -11.65
CA GLY A 590 -20.59 -43.11 -12.51
C GLY A 590 -22.02 -42.55 -12.43
N LYS A 591 -22.26 -41.46 -11.69
CA LYS A 591 -23.59 -40.83 -11.57
C LYS A 591 -23.66 -39.50 -12.29
N HIS A 592 -24.89 -39.11 -12.62
CA HIS A 592 -25.23 -37.79 -13.13
C HIS A 592 -26.46 -37.25 -12.39
N HIS A 593 -26.59 -35.94 -12.34
CA HIS A 593 -27.71 -35.24 -11.72
C HIS A 593 -28.17 -34.09 -12.62
N ILE A 594 -29.48 -33.84 -12.65
CA ILE A 594 -30.08 -32.75 -13.41
C ILE A 594 -30.49 -31.67 -12.43
N ILE A 595 -29.81 -30.52 -12.52
CA ILE A 595 -30.19 -29.30 -11.81
C ILE A 595 -31.25 -28.58 -12.65
N SER A 596 -32.40 -28.29 -12.04
CA SER A 596 -33.49 -27.53 -12.66
C SER A 596 -33.90 -26.38 -11.75
N CYS A 597 -33.97 -25.17 -12.29
CA CYS A 597 -34.46 -23.99 -11.58
C CYS A 597 -35.91 -23.65 -11.97
N PRO A 598 -36.63 -22.88 -11.12
CA PRO A 598 -37.94 -22.35 -11.46
C PRO A 598 -37.91 -21.53 -12.77
N LYS A 599 -39.08 -21.34 -13.38
CA LYS A 599 -39.21 -20.52 -14.60
C LYS A 599 -38.67 -19.11 -14.35
N ASP A 600 -37.98 -18.55 -15.34
CA ASP A 600 -37.33 -17.22 -15.26
C ASP A 600 -36.23 -17.13 -14.18
N SER A 601 -35.59 -18.25 -13.82
CA SER A 601 -34.39 -18.29 -12.98
C SER A 601 -33.23 -19.02 -13.65
N VAL A 602 -32.00 -18.65 -13.29
CA VAL A 602 -30.75 -19.28 -13.75
C VAL A 602 -30.03 -19.96 -12.60
N ILE A 603 -29.27 -21.00 -12.94
CA ILE A 603 -28.40 -21.71 -12.00
C ILE A 603 -27.15 -20.86 -11.76
N VAL A 604 -26.80 -20.68 -10.49
CA VAL A 604 -25.51 -20.15 -10.02
C VAL A 604 -24.86 -21.23 -9.16
N LEU A 605 -23.76 -21.81 -9.65
CA LEU A 605 -22.90 -22.69 -8.87
C LEU A 605 -22.04 -21.83 -7.94
N LEU A 606 -22.18 -22.07 -6.63
CA LEU A 606 -21.42 -21.42 -5.57
C LEU A 606 -20.08 -22.14 -5.35
N THR A 607 -20.09 -23.47 -5.43
CA THR A 607 -18.89 -24.30 -5.21
C THR A 607 -19.00 -25.61 -5.97
N VAL A 608 -17.90 -26.07 -6.55
CA VAL A 608 -17.79 -27.35 -7.26
C VAL A 608 -16.47 -28.02 -6.92
N ASP A 609 -16.51 -28.99 -6.01
CA ASP A 609 -15.31 -29.59 -5.45
C ASP A 609 -15.27 -31.10 -5.68
N MET A 610 -14.09 -31.62 -6.01
CA MET A 610 -13.83 -33.05 -5.98
C MET A 610 -13.40 -33.46 -4.59
N GLY A 611 -14.13 -34.35 -3.94
CA GLY A 611 -13.80 -34.84 -2.59
C GLY A 611 -13.12 -36.21 -2.62
N VAL A 612 -11.99 -36.32 -1.92
CA VAL A 612 -11.35 -37.58 -1.53
C VAL A 612 -11.82 -37.93 -0.12
N SER A 613 -12.67 -38.96 0.00
CA SER A 613 -13.25 -39.31 1.30
C SER A 613 -12.27 -40.04 2.20
N ILE A 614 -12.19 -39.61 3.46
CA ILE A 614 -11.41 -40.29 4.50
C ILE A 614 -12.11 -41.59 4.94
N GLN A 615 -13.44 -41.65 4.82
CA GLN A 615 -14.24 -42.80 5.22
C GLN A 615 -14.51 -43.78 4.07
N ASP A 616 -13.92 -43.55 2.89
CA ASP A 616 -14.20 -44.27 1.64
C ASP A 616 -15.70 -44.29 1.27
N LEU A 617 -16.46 -43.28 1.72
CA LEU A 617 -17.88 -43.13 1.43
C LEU A 617 -18.10 -42.07 0.36
N CYS A 618 -19.09 -42.29 -0.51
CA CYS A 618 -19.58 -41.25 -1.41
C CYS A 618 -20.55 -40.32 -0.67
N GLN A 619 -20.02 -39.51 0.24
CA GLN A 619 -20.78 -38.54 1.00
C GLN A 619 -19.89 -37.35 1.34
N TYR A 620 -20.43 -36.14 1.20
CA TYR A 620 -19.72 -34.95 1.66
C TYR A 620 -19.45 -35.03 3.16
N SER A 621 -18.19 -34.85 3.53
CA SER A 621 -17.75 -34.63 4.90
C SER A 621 -16.86 -33.39 4.97
N PRO A 622 -17.03 -32.50 5.95
CA PRO A 622 -16.17 -31.32 6.12
C PRO A 622 -14.70 -31.67 6.38
N PHE A 623 -14.43 -32.92 6.72
CA PHE A 623 -13.09 -33.44 6.99
C PHE A 623 -12.40 -34.04 5.79
N ASP A 624 -13.13 -34.23 4.68
CA ASP A 624 -12.57 -34.80 3.47
C ASP A 624 -11.60 -33.81 2.81
N CYS A 625 -10.77 -34.32 1.91
CA CYS A 625 -9.80 -33.51 1.20
C CYS A 625 -10.39 -33.09 -0.15
N PHE A 626 -10.28 -31.81 -0.55
CA PHE A 626 -10.97 -31.31 -1.74
C PHE A 626 -10.11 -30.52 -2.71
N GLU A 627 -10.48 -30.53 -3.98
CA GLU A 627 -9.90 -29.63 -4.99
C GLU A 627 -11.00 -29.05 -5.87
N GLU A 628 -10.96 -27.73 -6.02
CA GLU A 628 -11.94 -26.98 -6.80
C GLU A 628 -11.85 -27.34 -8.29
N ARG A 629 -13.00 -27.43 -8.96
CA ARG A 629 -13.12 -27.68 -10.40
C ARG A 629 -13.77 -26.48 -11.11
N PRO A 630 -13.03 -25.37 -11.32
CA PRO A 630 -13.58 -24.15 -11.90
C PRO A 630 -14.15 -24.35 -13.33
N HIS A 631 -13.63 -25.32 -14.09
CA HIS A 631 -14.11 -25.62 -15.44
C HIS A 631 -15.61 -26.02 -15.51
N LEU A 632 -16.16 -26.60 -14.44
CA LEU A 632 -17.57 -27.01 -14.40
C LEU A 632 -18.54 -25.82 -14.23
N HIS A 633 -18.07 -24.67 -13.75
CA HIS A 633 -18.89 -23.45 -13.63
C HIS A 633 -19.45 -23.02 -15.00
N SER A 634 -18.61 -23.05 -16.04
CA SER A 634 -19.00 -22.70 -17.41
C SER A 634 -20.10 -23.59 -18.01
N SER A 635 -20.29 -24.80 -17.47
CA SER A 635 -21.24 -25.77 -18.02
C SER A 635 -22.68 -25.56 -17.54
N CYS A 636 -22.88 -24.99 -16.35
CA CYS A 636 -24.21 -24.83 -15.75
C CYS A 636 -24.60 -23.39 -15.45
N ASN A 637 -23.65 -22.51 -15.15
CA ASN A 637 -23.98 -21.15 -14.79
C ASN A 637 -24.75 -20.44 -15.91
N GLY A 638 -25.85 -19.78 -15.58
CA GLY A 638 -26.69 -19.06 -16.53
C GLY A 638 -27.71 -19.92 -17.28
N LYS A 639 -27.75 -21.24 -17.06
CA LYS A 639 -28.79 -22.12 -17.61
C LYS A 639 -29.95 -22.28 -16.64
N ASN A 640 -31.15 -22.54 -17.16
CA ASN A 640 -32.30 -22.93 -16.32
C ASN A 640 -32.29 -24.43 -15.98
N LEU A 641 -31.63 -25.23 -16.84
CA LEU A 641 -31.50 -26.67 -16.72
C LEU A 641 -30.05 -27.08 -17.06
N CYS A 642 -29.40 -27.86 -16.19
CA CYS A 642 -28.06 -28.37 -16.42
C CYS A 642 -27.91 -29.81 -15.95
N THR A 643 -27.12 -30.63 -16.66
CA THR A 643 -26.75 -31.97 -16.23
C THR A 643 -25.28 -31.98 -15.81
N ILE A 644 -25.02 -32.29 -14.54
CA ILE A 644 -23.65 -32.50 -14.02
C ILE A 644 -23.41 -34.00 -13.94
N SER A 645 -22.28 -34.45 -14.48
CA SER A 645 -21.90 -35.86 -14.49
C SER A 645 -20.51 -36.04 -13.88
N TYR A 646 -20.37 -37.03 -13.00
CA TYR A 646 -19.08 -37.45 -12.46
C TYR A 646 -18.82 -38.89 -12.88
N ILE A 647 -18.27 -39.09 -14.08
CA ILE A 647 -18.24 -40.40 -14.75
C ILE A 647 -17.04 -41.23 -14.31
N THR A 648 -15.87 -40.61 -14.18
CA THR A 648 -14.60 -41.27 -13.86
C THR A 648 -13.95 -40.60 -12.67
N ALA A 649 -13.39 -41.39 -11.75
CA ALA A 649 -12.59 -40.87 -10.66
C ALA A 649 -11.35 -40.14 -11.21
N LEU A 650 -11.10 -38.93 -10.71
CA LEU A 650 -9.94 -38.11 -11.09
C LEU A 650 -8.96 -38.04 -9.93
N GLN A 651 -7.67 -38.00 -10.25
CA GLN A 651 -6.62 -37.80 -9.24
C GLN A 651 -6.58 -36.34 -8.82
N VAL A 652 -6.56 -36.12 -7.51
CA VAL A 652 -6.58 -34.81 -6.89
C VAL A 652 -5.19 -34.47 -6.39
N LYS A 653 -4.50 -33.52 -7.05
CA LYS A 653 -3.09 -33.20 -6.76
C LYS A 653 -2.90 -32.69 -5.35
N SER A 654 -3.82 -31.84 -4.92
CA SER A 654 -3.82 -31.27 -3.58
C SER A 654 -4.10 -32.31 -2.48
N CYS A 655 -4.68 -33.47 -2.85
CA CYS A 655 -4.90 -34.61 -1.96
C CYS A 655 -3.89 -35.75 -2.20
N GLU A 656 -2.60 -35.42 -2.39
CA GLU A 656 -1.52 -36.39 -2.59
C GLU A 656 -1.73 -37.30 -3.81
N ASN A 657 -2.43 -36.82 -4.84
CA ASN A 657 -2.86 -37.64 -6.00
C ASN A 657 -3.70 -38.85 -5.59
N LYS A 658 -4.63 -38.69 -4.64
CA LYS A 658 -5.68 -39.68 -4.35
C LYS A 658 -6.88 -39.49 -5.28
N SER A 659 -7.61 -40.57 -5.55
CA SER A 659 -8.80 -40.57 -6.41
C SER A 659 -9.98 -39.92 -5.68
N ALA A 660 -10.61 -38.90 -6.28
CA ALA A 660 -11.85 -38.34 -5.74
C ALA A 660 -13.02 -39.32 -5.89
N LEU A 661 -13.76 -39.55 -4.80
CA LEU A 661 -14.87 -40.50 -4.73
C LEU A 661 -16.21 -39.85 -5.06
N TYR A 662 -16.31 -38.53 -4.90
CA TYR A 662 -17.52 -37.78 -5.20
C TYR A 662 -17.21 -36.37 -5.68
N LEU A 663 -18.20 -35.78 -6.35
CA LEU A 663 -18.25 -34.37 -6.71
C LEU A 663 -19.28 -33.68 -5.82
N TYR A 664 -18.85 -32.71 -5.03
CA TYR A 664 -19.70 -31.85 -4.23
C TYR A 664 -20.05 -30.60 -5.03
N VAL A 665 -21.34 -30.27 -5.10
CA VAL A 665 -21.85 -29.10 -5.83
C VAL A 665 -22.81 -28.35 -4.93
N GLU A 666 -22.53 -27.07 -4.71
CA GLU A 666 -23.45 -26.14 -4.06
C GLU A 666 -23.97 -25.14 -5.09
N TYR A 667 -25.28 -24.95 -5.16
CA TYR A 667 -25.91 -24.08 -6.14
C TYR A 667 -27.13 -23.34 -5.61
N GLN A 668 -27.48 -22.23 -6.27
CA GLN A 668 -28.70 -21.47 -6.06
C GLN A 668 -29.39 -21.17 -7.39
N CYS A 669 -30.70 -21.00 -7.34
CA CYS A 669 -31.49 -20.50 -8.45
C CYS A 669 -31.73 -18.99 -8.24
N VAL A 670 -31.21 -18.18 -9.16
CA VAL A 670 -31.31 -16.72 -9.11
C VAL A 670 -32.31 -16.25 -10.17
N PRO A 671 -33.34 -15.46 -9.80
CA PRO A 671 -34.29 -14.90 -10.75
C PRO A 671 -33.60 -13.99 -11.79
N VAL A 672 -34.00 -14.12 -13.05
CA VAL A 672 -33.54 -13.22 -14.13
C VAL A 672 -34.46 -12.01 -14.25
N LYS A 673 -35.72 -12.13 -13.80
CA LYS A 673 -36.70 -11.03 -13.77
C LYS A 673 -36.95 -10.62 -12.32
N THR A 674 -36.78 -9.33 -12.07
CA THR A 674 -37.00 -8.70 -10.76
C THR A 674 -38.19 -7.75 -10.81
N GLN A 675 -38.67 -7.36 -9.62
CA GLN A 675 -39.72 -6.35 -9.49
C GLN A 675 -39.21 -4.95 -9.87
N LEU A 676 -37.92 -4.68 -9.64
CA LEU A 676 -37.27 -3.42 -9.95
C LEU A 676 -36.15 -3.62 -10.98
N GLN A 677 -36.16 -2.81 -12.03
CA GLN A 677 -35.07 -2.72 -13.00
C GLN A 677 -34.49 -1.30 -12.92
N VAL A 678 -33.18 -1.22 -12.73
CA VAL A 678 -32.45 0.02 -12.56
C VAL A 678 -31.45 0.13 -13.72
N ASP A 679 -31.67 1.10 -14.60
CA ASP A 679 -30.66 1.47 -15.57
C ASP A 679 -29.58 2.30 -14.86
N ILE A 680 -28.35 1.77 -14.85
CA ILE A 680 -27.20 2.38 -14.16
C ILE A 680 -26.89 3.79 -14.66
N CYS A 681 -27.21 4.10 -15.91
CA CYS A 681 -26.95 5.40 -16.52
C CYS A 681 -28.14 6.36 -16.48
N ALA A 682 -29.30 5.92 -16.00
CA ALA A 682 -30.49 6.76 -15.85
C ALA A 682 -30.86 7.03 -14.38
N THR A 683 -30.23 6.33 -13.44
CA THR A 683 -30.60 6.35 -12.02
C THR A 683 -29.38 6.62 -11.16
N ASN A 684 -29.39 7.72 -10.40
CA ASN A 684 -28.28 8.04 -9.48
C ASN A 684 -28.39 7.27 -8.16
N GLN A 685 -29.61 7.01 -7.68
CA GLN A 685 -29.86 6.33 -6.42
C GLN A 685 -31.09 5.43 -6.51
N ALA A 686 -31.02 4.23 -5.93
CA ALA A 686 -32.14 3.30 -5.87
C ALA A 686 -32.26 2.65 -4.49
N VAL A 687 -33.50 2.59 -3.99
CA VAL A 687 -33.81 1.93 -2.72
C VAL A 687 -34.36 0.53 -3.01
N ILE A 688 -33.67 -0.50 -2.53
CA ILE A 688 -33.96 -1.90 -2.85
C ILE A 688 -34.64 -2.57 -1.65
N GLN A 689 -35.94 -2.87 -1.79
CA GLN A 689 -36.71 -3.55 -0.74
C GLN A 689 -36.72 -5.08 -0.86
N HIS A 690 -36.70 -5.62 -2.09
CA HIS A 690 -36.82 -7.06 -2.36
C HIS A 690 -35.74 -7.59 -3.29
N SER A 691 -35.75 -7.24 -4.56
CA SER A 691 -34.69 -7.58 -5.51
C SER A 691 -34.72 -6.60 -6.68
N ALA A 692 -33.55 -6.34 -7.23
CA ALA A 692 -33.40 -5.45 -8.36
C ALA A 692 -32.36 -5.97 -9.36
N ASN A 693 -32.62 -5.70 -10.63
CA ASN A 693 -31.65 -5.88 -11.68
C ASN A 693 -31.03 -4.52 -11.99
N ILE A 694 -29.72 -4.41 -11.82
CA ILE A 694 -28.93 -3.25 -12.22
C ILE A 694 -28.33 -3.57 -13.58
N LEU A 695 -28.76 -2.85 -14.61
CA LEU A 695 -28.49 -3.23 -15.98
C LEU A 695 -28.05 -2.06 -16.84
N LEU A 696 -27.21 -2.37 -17.83
CA LEU A 696 -26.97 -1.54 -19.00
C LEU A 696 -27.67 -2.25 -20.18
N PRO A 697 -28.87 -1.81 -20.59
CA PRO A 697 -29.76 -2.61 -21.44
C PRO A 697 -29.26 -2.75 -22.88
N SER A 698 -28.40 -1.84 -23.33
CA SER A 698 -27.72 -1.89 -24.61
C SER A 698 -26.40 -1.15 -24.48
N TYR A 699 -25.29 -1.82 -24.78
CA TYR A 699 -24.00 -1.13 -24.79
C TYR A 699 -23.93 -0.24 -26.04
N VAL A 700 -23.87 1.05 -25.80
CA VAL A 700 -23.50 2.08 -26.77
C VAL A 700 -22.28 2.78 -26.17
N PRO A 701 -21.26 3.14 -26.94
CA PRO A 701 -20.17 3.97 -26.43
C PRO A 701 -20.75 5.29 -25.92
N LEU A 702 -20.75 5.49 -24.61
CA LEU A 702 -21.32 6.61 -23.90
C LEU A 702 -20.28 7.69 -23.56
N THR A 703 -18.97 7.42 -23.71
CA THR A 703 -17.87 8.35 -23.33
C THR A 703 -18.08 9.02 -21.97
N ARG A 704 -18.71 8.31 -21.03
CA ARG A 704 -19.08 8.84 -19.72
C ARG A 704 -19.10 7.73 -18.68
N GLU A 705 -18.82 8.12 -17.45
CA GLU A 705 -19.02 7.29 -16.28
C GLU A 705 -20.47 7.41 -15.79
N CYS A 706 -21.05 6.29 -15.36
CA CYS A 706 -22.37 6.24 -14.75
C CYS A 706 -22.28 5.54 -13.40
N SER A 707 -22.92 6.05 -12.36
CA SER A 707 -22.96 5.40 -11.06
C SER A 707 -24.36 5.41 -10.45
N VAL A 708 -24.66 4.36 -9.69
CA VAL A 708 -25.88 4.24 -8.90
C VAL A 708 -25.54 3.83 -7.47
N ASP A 709 -26.04 4.60 -6.49
CA ASP A 709 -26.00 4.22 -5.08
C ASP A 709 -27.24 3.39 -4.74
N LEU A 710 -27.03 2.20 -4.17
CA LEU A 710 -28.10 1.30 -3.72
C LEU A 710 -28.22 1.36 -2.21
N PHE A 711 -29.45 1.48 -1.71
CA PHE A 711 -29.78 1.54 -0.28
C PHE A 711 -30.78 0.45 0.08
N SER A 712 -30.56 -0.24 1.20
CA SER A 712 -31.55 -1.19 1.74
C SER A 712 -32.41 -0.53 2.83
N THR A 713 -33.69 -0.90 2.91
CA THR A 713 -34.59 -0.41 3.98
C THR A 713 -34.65 -1.37 5.16
N PRO A 714 -34.60 -0.87 6.42
CA PRO A 714 -34.83 -1.69 7.60
C PRO A 714 -36.29 -2.16 7.67
N LEU A 715 -36.50 -3.39 8.15
CA LEU A 715 -37.84 -4.01 8.28
C LEU A 715 -38.72 -3.37 9.35
N SER A 716 -38.12 -2.67 10.31
CA SER A 716 -38.79 -2.13 11.50
C SER A 716 -38.10 -0.86 11.98
N PHE A 717 -38.86 0.01 12.65
CA PHE A 717 -38.35 1.23 13.28
C PHE A 717 -37.27 0.86 14.31
N GLY A 718 -36.00 1.20 14.03
CA GLY A 718 -34.85 0.87 14.87
C GLY A 718 -34.07 -0.41 14.51
N GLY A 719 -34.37 -1.05 13.37
CA GLY A 719 -33.59 -2.20 12.88
C GLY A 719 -32.31 -1.80 12.13
N LYS A 720 -31.28 -2.65 12.15
CA LYS A 720 -30.08 -2.49 11.31
C LYS A 720 -30.45 -2.57 9.81
N PRO A 721 -29.81 -1.77 8.94
CA PRO A 721 -29.99 -1.91 7.49
C PRO A 721 -29.46 -3.27 7.02
N ARG A 722 -30.04 -3.79 5.93
CA ARG A 722 -29.76 -5.14 5.41
C ARG A 722 -28.53 -5.16 4.50
N SER A 723 -27.69 -6.19 4.59
CA SER A 723 -26.62 -6.49 3.63
C SER A 723 -27.17 -6.78 2.24
N PHE A 724 -26.32 -6.82 1.20
CA PHE A 724 -26.70 -7.19 -0.16
C PHE A 724 -26.01 -8.45 -0.65
N LYS A 725 -26.75 -9.39 -1.27
CA LYS A 725 -26.15 -10.41 -2.13
C LYS A 725 -26.15 -9.94 -3.58
N ILE A 726 -24.99 -10.04 -4.22
CA ILE A 726 -24.78 -9.54 -5.58
C ILE A 726 -24.38 -10.71 -6.50
N TYR A 727 -25.11 -10.85 -7.60
CA TYR A 727 -24.89 -11.87 -8.61
C TYR A 727 -24.72 -11.22 -9.97
N LEU A 728 -23.74 -11.68 -10.73
CA LEU A 728 -23.66 -11.38 -12.15
C LEU A 728 -24.61 -12.33 -12.89
N ILE A 729 -25.54 -11.79 -13.68
CA ILE A 729 -26.43 -12.57 -14.55
C ILE A 729 -25.80 -12.75 -15.93
N ALA A 730 -25.35 -11.66 -16.55
CA ALA A 730 -24.64 -11.67 -17.82
C ALA A 730 -23.83 -10.40 -17.98
N MET A 731 -22.68 -10.48 -18.65
CA MET A 731 -21.89 -9.31 -19.04
C MET A 731 -21.21 -9.58 -20.39
N ASN A 732 -21.31 -8.61 -21.28
CA ASN A 732 -20.65 -8.60 -22.58
C ASN A 732 -20.29 -7.16 -22.93
N LEU A 733 -19.10 -6.77 -22.48
CA LEU A 733 -18.49 -5.46 -22.66
C LEU A 733 -17.25 -5.57 -23.56
N PRO A 734 -16.87 -4.50 -24.29
CA PRO A 734 -15.64 -4.49 -25.07
C PRO A 734 -14.41 -4.58 -24.18
N VAL A 735 -13.46 -5.42 -24.61
CA VAL A 735 -12.20 -5.68 -23.92
C VAL A 735 -11.09 -5.93 -24.95
N THR A 736 -9.93 -5.34 -24.73
CA THR A 736 -8.70 -5.55 -25.48
C THR A 736 -7.86 -6.59 -24.73
N ILE A 737 -7.94 -7.85 -25.15
CA ILE A 737 -7.44 -8.97 -24.35
C ILE A 737 -5.90 -8.94 -24.24
N GLN A 738 -5.36 -8.69 -23.04
CA GLN A 738 -4.09 -9.24 -22.55
C GLN A 738 -4.28 -9.85 -21.15
N ASN A 739 -3.97 -11.13 -20.98
CA ASN A 739 -3.87 -11.86 -19.69
C ASN A 739 -5.08 -11.91 -18.74
N GLY A 740 -6.30 -11.55 -19.17
CA GLY A 740 -7.52 -11.82 -18.40
C GLY A 740 -7.77 -10.88 -17.20
N GLN A 741 -7.08 -9.72 -17.16
CA GLN A 741 -7.40 -8.61 -16.27
C GLN A 741 -7.97 -7.44 -17.09
N CYS A 742 -8.82 -6.62 -16.47
CA CYS A 742 -9.42 -5.45 -17.11
C CYS A 742 -8.37 -4.36 -17.32
N ASP A 743 -8.09 -3.98 -18.56
CA ASP A 743 -7.28 -2.80 -18.84
C ASP A 743 -8.13 -1.55 -18.59
N VAL A 744 -7.94 -0.93 -17.43
CA VAL A 744 -8.68 0.26 -16.99
C VAL A 744 -8.49 1.48 -17.89
N VAL A 745 -7.53 1.43 -18.83
CA VAL A 745 -7.24 2.52 -19.77
C VAL A 745 -8.01 2.34 -21.09
N HIS A 746 -8.32 1.11 -21.48
CA HIS A 746 -8.86 0.81 -22.81
C HIS A 746 -10.19 0.06 -22.81
N ASP A 747 -10.54 -0.61 -21.72
CA ASP A 747 -11.70 -1.50 -21.66
C ASP A 747 -12.90 -0.83 -20.98
N ALA A 748 -14.10 -1.32 -21.29
CA ALA A 748 -15.29 -0.99 -20.51
C ALA A 748 -15.42 -1.95 -19.32
N PHE A 749 -15.61 -1.41 -18.12
CA PHE A 749 -15.67 -2.20 -16.88
C PHE A 749 -16.68 -1.66 -15.87
N VAL A 750 -17.06 -2.50 -14.90
CA VAL A 750 -17.99 -2.20 -13.81
C VAL A 750 -17.28 -2.39 -12.48
N ASP A 751 -17.30 -1.36 -11.64
CA ASP A 751 -16.84 -1.40 -10.26
C ASP A 751 -18.02 -1.45 -9.29
N ILE A 752 -17.85 -2.20 -8.21
CA ILE A 752 -18.78 -2.25 -7.08
C ILE A 752 -18.01 -1.80 -5.85
N HIS A 753 -18.46 -0.70 -5.23
CA HIS A 753 -17.86 -0.10 -4.06
C HIS A 753 -18.71 -0.31 -2.81
N GLU A 754 -18.02 -0.58 -1.70
CA GLU A 754 -18.59 -0.68 -0.37
C GLU A 754 -17.75 0.16 0.59
N MET A 755 -18.36 1.11 1.31
CA MET A 755 -17.64 2.07 2.18
C MET A 755 -16.47 2.79 1.47
N ASP A 756 -16.66 3.11 0.19
CA ASP A 756 -15.67 3.73 -0.71
C ASP A 756 -14.41 2.89 -1.01
N ILE A 757 -14.44 1.58 -0.70
CA ILE A 757 -13.45 0.57 -1.12
C ILE A 757 -14.02 -0.17 -2.33
N THR A 758 -13.19 -0.43 -3.36
CA THR A 758 -13.61 -1.21 -4.54
C THR A 758 -13.60 -2.71 -4.22
N SER A 759 -14.77 -3.28 -3.98
CA SER A 759 -14.95 -4.69 -3.58
C SER A 759 -14.93 -5.65 -4.78
N ALA A 760 -15.32 -5.20 -5.97
CA ALA A 760 -15.24 -6.02 -7.19
C ALA A 760 -15.11 -5.17 -8.46
N ARG A 761 -14.30 -5.64 -9.43
CA ARG A 761 -14.17 -5.10 -10.79
C ARG A 761 -14.46 -6.16 -11.84
N LEU A 762 -15.30 -5.85 -12.83
CA LEU A 762 -15.82 -6.77 -13.85
C LEU A 762 -15.67 -6.19 -15.26
N CYS A 763 -15.22 -6.96 -16.23
CA CYS A 763 -15.10 -6.54 -17.63
C CYS A 763 -15.20 -7.72 -18.60
N GLY A 764 -15.33 -7.42 -19.89
CA GLY A 764 -15.30 -8.41 -20.96
C GLY A 764 -16.56 -9.27 -21.06
N ASN A 765 -16.40 -10.53 -21.43
CA ASN A 765 -17.50 -11.50 -21.54
C ASN A 765 -17.49 -12.44 -20.33
N LEU A 766 -18.34 -12.16 -19.34
CA LEU A 766 -18.43 -12.92 -18.11
C LEU A 766 -19.80 -13.60 -18.01
N HIS A 767 -19.75 -14.89 -17.67
CA HIS A 767 -20.94 -15.69 -17.43
C HIS A 767 -21.48 -15.48 -16.01
N THR A 768 -22.71 -15.97 -15.81
CA THR A 768 -23.42 -15.88 -14.54
C THR A 768 -22.55 -16.38 -13.39
N ARG A 769 -22.45 -15.65 -12.28
CA ARG A 769 -21.74 -16.10 -11.07
C ARG A 769 -22.18 -15.31 -9.85
N PHE A 770 -21.99 -15.88 -8.66
CA PHE A 770 -22.02 -15.12 -7.42
C PHE A 770 -20.78 -14.22 -7.36
N LEU A 771 -20.95 -12.98 -6.91
CA LEU A 771 -19.84 -12.06 -6.70
C LEU A 771 -19.43 -12.07 -5.24
N TYR A 772 -20.29 -11.54 -4.38
CA TYR A 772 -20.08 -11.53 -2.94
C TYR A 772 -21.36 -11.09 -2.18
N GLU A 773 -21.31 -11.22 -0.85
CA GLU A 773 -22.28 -10.63 0.08
C GLU A 773 -21.65 -9.40 0.75
N SER A 774 -22.31 -8.25 0.62
CA SER A 774 -21.89 -6.98 1.19
C SER A 774 -22.14 -6.94 2.69
N CYS A 775 -21.32 -6.23 3.44
CA CYS A 775 -21.52 -5.95 4.86
C CYS A 775 -22.24 -4.64 5.15
N SER A 776 -22.41 -3.81 4.13
CA SER A 776 -23.07 -2.53 4.23
C SER A 776 -24.53 -2.60 3.76
N GLY A 777 -25.35 -1.75 4.36
CA GLY A 777 -26.67 -1.41 3.82
C GLY A 777 -26.65 -0.50 2.60
N THR A 778 -25.44 -0.09 2.19
CA THR A 778 -25.19 0.81 1.07
C THR A 778 -24.04 0.29 0.20
N ILE A 779 -24.29 0.20 -1.11
CA ILE A 779 -23.27 -0.14 -2.12
C ILE A 779 -23.39 0.81 -3.29
N ARG A 780 -22.27 1.18 -3.91
CA ARG A 780 -22.23 1.99 -5.15
C ARG A 780 -21.78 1.11 -6.30
N ILE A 781 -22.51 1.13 -7.41
CA ILE A 781 -22.10 0.44 -8.63
C ILE A 781 -21.76 1.50 -9.67
N THR A 782 -20.56 1.43 -10.24
CA THR A 782 -20.04 2.38 -11.22
C THR A 782 -19.70 1.66 -12.52
N PHE A 783 -20.20 2.16 -13.65
CA PHE A 783 -19.84 1.70 -14.98
C PHE A 783 -18.93 2.73 -15.67
N HIS A 784 -17.77 2.27 -16.10
CA HIS A 784 -16.76 3.06 -16.80
C HIS A 784 -16.71 2.63 -18.26
N ASP A 785 -17.00 3.57 -19.16
CA ASP A 785 -16.88 3.36 -20.61
C ASP A 785 -15.76 4.21 -21.20
N ILE A 786 -14.58 3.60 -21.29
CA ILE A 786 -13.33 4.22 -21.72
C ILE A 786 -12.90 3.69 -23.10
N PHE A 787 -13.73 2.83 -23.71
CA PHE A 787 -13.45 2.18 -25.00
C PHE A 787 -13.62 3.16 -26.18
N LYS A 788 -12.57 3.33 -27.00
CA LYS A 788 -12.48 4.39 -28.04
C LYS A 788 -12.69 3.93 -29.48
N ASP A 789 -12.83 2.63 -29.74
CA ASP A 789 -12.92 2.11 -31.11
C ASP A 789 -14.38 1.91 -31.57
N ALA A 790 -14.92 2.92 -32.26
CA ALA A 790 -16.33 2.96 -32.67
C ALA A 790 -16.67 2.01 -33.85
N THR A 791 -15.71 1.29 -34.42
CA THR A 791 -15.89 0.56 -35.69
C THR A 791 -16.41 -0.89 -35.54
N SER A 792 -16.42 -1.45 -34.32
CA SER A 792 -16.77 -2.86 -34.03
C SER A 792 -17.97 -3.05 -33.08
N VAL A 793 -18.75 -1.99 -32.83
CA VAL A 793 -19.72 -1.85 -31.71
C VAL A 793 -20.97 -2.76 -31.81
N LEU A 794 -21.20 -3.47 -32.92
CA LEU A 794 -22.47 -4.17 -33.17
C LEU A 794 -22.76 -5.43 -32.32
N ASN A 795 -21.83 -5.89 -31.46
CA ASN A 795 -21.93 -7.19 -30.78
C ASN A 795 -21.96 -7.15 -29.24
N TYR A 796 -21.92 -5.98 -28.59
CA TYR A 796 -21.89 -5.88 -27.12
C TYR A 796 -23.29 -5.63 -26.54
N THR A 797 -23.67 -6.39 -25.52
CA THR A 797 -25.04 -6.38 -24.96
C THR A 797 -25.13 -5.71 -23.60
N GLY A 798 -24.03 -5.15 -23.07
CA GLY A 798 -23.98 -4.55 -21.74
C GLY A 798 -23.89 -5.59 -20.63
N PHE A 799 -24.46 -5.29 -19.46
CA PHE A 799 -24.43 -6.19 -18.31
C PHE A 799 -25.75 -6.18 -17.54
N ASN A 800 -25.96 -7.21 -16.72
CA ASN A 800 -27.07 -7.35 -15.80
C ASN A 800 -26.59 -7.95 -14.47
N LEU A 801 -26.70 -7.17 -13.39
CA LEU A 801 -26.42 -7.59 -12.01
C LEU A 801 -27.74 -7.78 -11.28
N TYR A 802 -27.93 -8.92 -10.63
CA TYR A 802 -29.04 -9.14 -9.72
C TYR A 802 -28.59 -8.84 -8.29
N VAL A 803 -29.36 -8.01 -7.57
CA VAL A 803 -29.07 -7.58 -6.21
C VAL A 803 -30.30 -7.82 -5.32
N GLU A 804 -30.09 -8.40 -4.15
CA GLU A 804 -31.16 -8.59 -3.16
C GLU A 804 -30.68 -8.32 -1.73
N PRO A 805 -31.49 -7.71 -0.86
CA PRO A 805 -31.12 -7.41 0.51
C PRO A 805 -31.34 -8.63 1.42
N VAL A 806 -30.37 -8.94 2.27
CA VAL A 806 -30.37 -10.09 3.18
C VAL A 806 -30.46 -9.62 4.63
N VAL A 807 -31.23 -10.35 5.45
CA VAL A 807 -31.31 -10.09 6.89
C VAL A 807 -30.14 -10.82 7.55
N GLN A 808 -29.20 -10.07 8.12
CA GLN A 808 -28.17 -10.65 8.99
C GLN A 808 -28.85 -11.30 10.20
N ASN A 809 -28.60 -12.59 10.42
CA ASN A 809 -28.97 -13.23 11.67
C ASN A 809 -28.13 -12.63 12.80
N THR A 810 -28.75 -12.42 13.96
CA THR A 810 -28.19 -11.66 15.10
C THR A 810 -26.92 -12.25 15.74
N ASN A 811 -26.38 -13.35 15.20
CA ASN A 811 -25.18 -14.05 15.68
C ASN A 811 -24.09 -14.19 14.60
N ASP A 812 -24.34 -13.74 13.37
CA ASP A 812 -23.34 -13.78 12.29
C ASP A 812 -22.68 -12.40 12.22
N GLU A 813 -21.47 -12.29 12.75
CA GLU A 813 -20.61 -11.13 12.50
C GLU A 813 -20.41 -11.00 10.99
N CYS A 814 -20.42 -9.76 10.49
CA CYS A 814 -20.32 -9.55 9.07
C CYS A 814 -18.90 -9.85 8.59
N GLU A 815 -18.69 -11.09 8.13
CA GLU A 815 -17.56 -11.49 7.30
C GLU A 815 -17.65 -10.68 5.99
N SER A 816 -16.89 -9.59 5.89
CA SER A 816 -16.72 -8.92 4.61
C SER A 816 -16.01 -9.87 3.65
N ALA A 817 -16.60 -10.06 2.48
CA ALA A 817 -16.09 -10.95 1.46
C ALA A 817 -14.77 -10.46 0.85
N PHE A 818 -13.65 -10.69 1.55
CA PHE A 818 -12.37 -11.07 0.94
C PHE A 818 -11.99 -12.50 1.31
N THR A 819 -12.95 -13.27 1.84
CA THR A 819 -12.92 -14.71 1.91
C THR A 819 -13.19 -15.28 0.52
N GLN A 820 -12.14 -15.56 -0.26
CA GLN A 820 -12.20 -16.84 -0.96
C GLN A 820 -12.37 -17.89 0.14
N ARG A 821 -13.43 -18.71 0.05
CA ARG A 821 -13.61 -19.86 0.95
C ARG A 821 -12.26 -20.55 1.13
N PRO A 822 -11.94 -20.99 2.36
CA PRO A 822 -10.65 -21.59 2.64
C PRO A 822 -10.41 -22.75 1.66
N PRO A 823 -9.17 -22.96 1.16
CA PRO A 823 -8.86 -24.26 0.57
C PRO A 823 -9.18 -25.31 1.63
N ILE A 824 -10.01 -26.28 1.29
CA ILE A 824 -10.50 -27.35 2.19
C ILE A 824 -9.37 -28.38 2.46
N HIS A 825 -8.20 -27.89 2.84
CA HIS A 825 -6.98 -28.65 3.14
C HIS A 825 -6.49 -28.43 4.57
N ALA A 826 -7.42 -28.27 5.50
CA ALA A 826 -7.13 -28.53 6.91
C ALA A 826 -7.81 -29.86 7.26
N GLN A 827 -7.04 -30.95 7.27
CA GLN A 827 -7.50 -32.20 7.89
C GLN A 827 -7.87 -31.93 9.35
N PRO A 828 -8.95 -32.52 9.89
CA PRO A 828 -9.25 -32.37 11.30
C PRO A 828 -8.18 -33.01 12.16
N LEU A 829 -7.81 -32.32 13.23
CA LEU A 829 -7.13 -32.90 14.39
C LEU A 829 -7.97 -34.06 14.95
N MET A 830 -7.50 -35.30 14.77
CA MET A 830 -8.13 -36.49 15.35
C MET A 830 -7.60 -36.75 16.77
N ILE A 831 -8.47 -36.64 17.76
CA ILE A 831 -8.17 -36.92 19.17
C ILE A 831 -8.39 -38.41 19.45
N TYR A 832 -7.34 -39.14 19.84
CA TYR A 832 -7.44 -40.50 20.38
C TYR A 832 -7.43 -40.49 21.91
N ASN A 833 -8.40 -41.14 22.54
CA ASN A 833 -8.44 -41.38 23.99
C ASN A 833 -8.16 -42.87 24.27
N GLU A 834 -6.97 -43.20 24.79
CA GLU A 834 -6.70 -44.52 25.37
C GLU A 834 -6.39 -44.42 26.88
N THR A 835 -7.01 -45.30 27.67
CA THR A 835 -6.80 -45.38 29.12
C THR A 835 -5.87 -46.55 29.44
N VAL A 836 -4.68 -46.28 30.01
CA VAL A 836 -3.67 -47.30 30.31
C VAL A 836 -3.61 -47.61 31.82
N CYS A 837 -3.98 -48.82 32.23
CA CYS A 837 -3.88 -49.27 33.63
C CYS A 837 -2.50 -49.90 33.94
N LEU A 838 -1.75 -49.33 34.88
CA LEU A 838 -0.46 -49.87 35.34
C LEU A 838 -0.65 -50.97 36.40
N SER A 839 0.00 -52.11 36.20
CA SER A 839 0.13 -53.19 37.21
C SER A 839 1.42 -53.02 38.04
N PRO A 840 1.49 -53.55 39.29
CA PRO A 840 2.60 -53.27 40.19
C PRO A 840 3.88 -53.96 39.70
N GLY A 841 4.84 -53.18 39.18
CA GLY A 841 6.14 -53.69 38.75
C GLY A 841 6.73 -53.05 37.48
N ARG A 842 5.94 -52.27 36.72
CA ARG A 842 6.46 -51.44 35.61
C ARG A 842 6.31 -49.95 35.95
N THR A 843 7.43 -49.23 35.93
CA THR A 843 7.51 -47.79 36.28
C THR A 843 7.63 -46.85 35.08
N ARG A 844 7.61 -47.36 33.84
CA ARG A 844 7.69 -46.53 32.61
C ARG A 844 6.81 -47.08 31.48
N ILE A 845 6.13 -46.16 30.79
CA ILE A 845 5.48 -46.35 29.50
C ILE A 845 6.27 -45.54 28.47
N SER A 846 6.45 -46.07 27.27
CA SER A 846 7.05 -45.37 26.13
C SER A 846 5.99 -45.14 25.07
N LEU A 847 5.63 -43.88 24.83
CA LEU A 847 4.75 -43.45 23.76
C LEU A 847 5.63 -42.86 22.64
N LEU A 848 5.36 -43.24 21.38
CA LEU A 848 6.11 -42.79 20.20
C LEU A 848 5.12 -42.13 19.23
N CYS A 849 5.36 -40.86 18.90
CA CYS A 849 4.69 -40.15 17.82
C CYS A 849 5.57 -40.13 16.57
N THR A 850 4.95 -39.96 15.39
CA THR A 850 5.67 -39.72 14.14
C THR A 850 6.24 -38.28 14.12
N GLU A 851 7.19 -38.00 13.22
CA GLU A 851 7.98 -36.74 13.22
C GLU A 851 7.16 -35.44 13.11
N ASN A 852 5.86 -35.51 12.78
CA ASN A 852 4.98 -34.35 12.58
C ASN A 852 3.84 -34.22 13.60
N HIS A 853 3.78 -35.07 14.64
CA HIS A 853 2.72 -35.03 15.66
C HIS A 853 3.28 -34.84 17.07
N GLY A 854 2.55 -34.12 17.92
CA GLY A 854 2.92 -33.78 19.28
C GLY A 854 2.10 -34.55 20.32
N LEU A 855 2.75 -34.95 21.41
CA LEU A 855 2.07 -35.54 22.58
C LEU A 855 1.79 -34.45 23.61
N VAL A 856 0.52 -34.26 23.96
CA VAL A 856 0.10 -33.31 24.99
C VAL A 856 -0.56 -34.05 26.14
N PHE A 857 -0.01 -33.88 27.34
CA PHE A 857 -0.59 -34.41 28.58
C PHE A 857 -1.59 -33.39 29.12
N LEU A 858 -2.87 -33.77 29.18
CA LEU A 858 -3.91 -32.87 29.66
C LEU A 858 -4.00 -32.88 31.19
N ASP A 859 -3.74 -34.02 31.82
CA ASP A 859 -3.58 -34.19 33.28
C ASP A 859 -2.73 -35.44 33.63
N SER A 860 -2.68 -35.84 34.91
CA SER A 860 -1.84 -36.95 35.38
C SER A 860 -2.26 -38.35 34.91
N LEU A 861 -3.40 -38.51 34.21
CA LEU A 861 -3.92 -39.80 33.73
C LEU A 861 -4.45 -39.77 32.28
N GLN A 862 -4.49 -38.61 31.60
CA GLN A 862 -4.95 -38.49 30.22
C GLN A 862 -3.88 -37.91 29.27
N VAL A 863 -3.77 -38.52 28.10
CA VAL A 863 -2.78 -38.17 27.08
C VAL A 863 -3.49 -38.02 25.74
N MET A 864 -3.26 -36.89 25.07
CA MET A 864 -3.78 -36.57 23.74
C MET A 864 -2.65 -36.59 22.72
N ILE A 865 -2.92 -37.15 21.53
CA ILE A 865 -2.01 -37.11 20.38
C ILE A 865 -2.57 -36.09 19.40
N ILE A 866 -1.77 -35.09 19.04
CA ILE A 866 -2.11 -33.97 18.16
C ILE A 866 -1.32 -34.12 16.88
#